data_AF-A0A0H3U7Z1-F1
#
_entry.id   AF-A0A0H3U7Z1-F1
#
_cell.length_a   1.000
_cell.length_b   1.000
_cell.length_c   1.000
_cell.angle_alpha   90.00
_cell.angle_beta   90.00
_cell.angle_gamma   90.00
#
_symmetry.space_group_name_H-M   'P 1'
#
loop_
_entity.id
_entity.type
_entity.pdbx_description
1 polymer ?
#
loop_
_entity_poly.entity_id
_entity_poly.type
_entity_poly.pdbx_seq_one_letter_code
_entity_poly.pdbx_strand_id
1 'polypeptide(L)'
;MIYSKQMIYLYLCLTALIPIAVTIGYYFSKEKTIFNLVPKFWQQIIIGIGFGLVTIACTELGQKTNSAIASISDVAPLLSGIIFGGPSGIIAGCIGALERGLTCFWYQGQVDIWASVISLLFSGVFAALIRKYLFENKYPSWGFAIAITVVLEVLHFVLIFLFNLSNPNIAMESIRAICLPVFLASVFAVLVPVILINILNKRKFNDEIRKNTKTRMSTQVQIWLLSSIAFCYAISTLIVYGVQTNSAYKNADTTFKLTINDVSDDVNDASKNYLSPILEDVIERYNQDPYQEGKVVEYAQKLHNLMTGPDNLYTLASVDLISLNEYGNFICSSDIVWGEKCGYKYDFYMTQFPGQSYDLHQKMLEYSSVPYQPFIQAFGKRSDDTRGDYYLKYAAQRINDSQYIAISIDADVFYPFVESQIADITSFRHVNNTGHIIIMEHTGRVVSNNSDPRFIGRELEPEIKNLSDESKQFVRQTGNVYQEYAFYMYHFAETYKIVVVLPYEEVMNARDSSFILNTFMEILIFAILYTIIYFLLKRKVVNKIERINSSLGKIIDGDLYIKVDVNSSYEFASLSSDINYTVDTLKKYITEAEKRIDDELAFAKTIQASSLPSTFPAFPDKKQFDIYATMDTAKEVGGDFYDFYVIDKYKLAFLIADVSGKGIPAAMFMMEAKAAIKNLTKGLLKPDEVMTKTNEFLAQHNDANMFVTCWFGILDFKTGHVEFVNAGHNSPLVYRDGKWSYIKQKRDVVLAAVDGYKYTLQEFDLAPGDRLYLYTDGVTEATTKDSELYGEIRLEVYLNTHKGMLLKETLLGVKSDIDTFVKGADQFDDITMLAIEFKGEQK
;
A
#
# COMPACT_ATOMS: atom_id res chain seq x y z
N MET A 1 28.40 -6.57 35.31
CA MET A 1 27.92 -5.29 35.87
C MET A 1 26.52 -5.08 35.30
N ILE A 2 25.46 -5.34 36.08
CA ILE A 2 24.07 -5.32 35.60
C ILE A 2 23.61 -3.87 35.62
N TYR A 3 23.40 -3.28 34.44
CA TYR A 3 22.88 -1.93 34.31
C TYR A 3 21.35 -1.94 34.52
N SER A 4 20.80 -0.95 35.22
CA SER A 4 19.35 -0.80 35.35
C SER A 4 18.70 -0.62 33.97
N LYS A 5 17.44 -1.06 33.77
CA LYS A 5 16.71 -0.87 32.50
C LYS A 5 16.79 0.59 32.00
N GLN A 6 16.77 1.56 32.91
CA GLN A 6 16.89 3.00 32.60
C GLN A 6 18.21 3.38 31.91
N MET A 7 19.32 2.75 32.30
CA MET A 7 20.62 3.00 31.68
C MET A 7 20.66 2.48 30.23
N ILE A 8 20.04 1.32 29.94
CA ILE A 8 19.96 0.78 28.57
C ILE A 8 19.28 1.78 27.62
N TYR A 9 18.17 2.39 28.04
CA TYR A 9 17.47 3.41 27.24
C TYR A 9 18.36 4.63 26.95
N LEU A 10 19.07 5.13 27.95
CA LEU A 10 19.91 6.33 27.80
C LEU A 10 21.04 6.10 26.79
N TYR A 11 21.75 4.97 26.89
CA TYR A 11 22.83 4.63 25.96
C TYR A 11 22.33 4.43 24.55
N LEU A 12 21.22 3.70 24.37
CA LEU A 12 20.62 3.49 23.03
C LEU A 12 20.19 4.82 22.40
N CYS A 13 19.58 5.73 23.16
CA CYS A 13 19.23 7.06 22.67
C CYS A 13 20.46 7.87 22.24
N LEU A 14 21.58 7.77 22.97
CA LEU A 14 22.84 8.44 22.59
C LEU A 14 23.43 7.83 21.31
N THR A 15 23.43 6.50 21.19
CA THR A 15 23.90 5.83 19.96
C THR A 15 23.05 6.17 18.75
N ALA A 16 21.72 6.35 18.92
CA ALA A 16 20.79 6.73 17.86
C ALA A 16 21.12 8.10 17.23
N LEU A 17 21.80 9.00 17.94
CA LEU A 17 22.18 10.30 17.39
C LEU A 17 23.27 10.18 16.30
N ILE A 18 24.09 9.14 16.32
CA ILE A 18 25.18 8.92 15.36
C ILE A 18 24.64 8.71 13.92
N PRO A 19 23.78 7.71 13.65
CA PRO A 19 23.22 7.52 12.31
C PRO A 19 22.36 8.71 11.87
N ILE A 20 21.69 9.40 12.80
CA ILE A 20 20.94 10.64 12.51
C ILE A 20 21.88 11.73 11.99
N ALA A 21 22.94 12.04 12.75
CA ALA A 21 23.89 13.09 12.41
C ALA A 21 24.59 12.81 11.07
N VAL A 22 25.04 11.58 10.85
CA VAL A 22 25.70 11.17 9.60
C VAL A 22 24.75 11.28 8.41
N THR A 23 23.49 10.84 8.56
CA THR A 23 22.47 10.95 7.50
C THR A 23 22.22 12.41 7.12
N ILE A 24 22.00 13.28 8.10
CA ILE A 24 21.72 14.70 7.85
C ILE A 24 22.94 15.40 7.25
N GLY A 25 24.13 15.15 7.82
CA GLY A 25 25.38 15.73 7.34
C GLY A 25 25.67 15.35 5.88
N TYR A 26 25.46 14.08 5.53
CA TYR A 26 25.66 13.61 4.16
C TYR A 26 24.64 14.20 3.18
N TYR A 27 23.36 14.32 3.60
CA TYR A 27 22.31 14.95 2.80
C TYR A 27 22.67 16.38 2.41
N PHE A 28 23.14 17.20 3.36
CA PHE A 28 23.57 18.57 3.08
C PHE A 28 24.87 18.65 2.26
N SER A 29 25.81 17.73 2.49
CA SER A 29 27.07 17.67 1.75
C SER A 29 26.83 17.45 0.25
N LYS A 30 25.88 16.56 -0.10
CA LYS A 30 25.50 16.27 -1.49
C LYS A 30 25.01 17.49 -2.27
N GLU A 31 24.39 18.46 -1.60
CA GLU A 31 23.86 19.66 -2.26
C GLU A 31 24.90 20.78 -2.44
N LYS A 32 25.96 20.82 -1.63
CA LYS A 32 26.84 21.99 -1.51
C LYS A 32 28.33 21.77 -1.82
N THR A 33 28.80 20.54 -2.11
CA THR A 33 30.25 20.24 -2.21
C THR A 33 30.69 19.54 -3.50
N ILE A 34 32.02 19.42 -3.66
CA ILE A 34 32.79 18.67 -4.69
C ILE A 34 32.29 17.24 -4.89
N PHE A 35 31.51 16.69 -3.95
CA PHE A 35 30.91 15.36 -4.06
C PHE A 35 30.09 15.14 -5.33
N ASN A 36 29.49 16.18 -5.91
CA ASN A 36 28.79 16.08 -7.20
C ASN A 36 29.71 15.81 -8.40
N LEU A 37 31.03 16.03 -8.27
CA LEU A 37 32.02 15.76 -9.32
C LEU A 37 32.46 14.28 -9.34
N VAL A 38 32.18 13.52 -8.28
CA VAL A 38 32.52 12.10 -8.18
C VAL A 38 31.47 11.25 -8.93
N PRO A 39 31.86 10.27 -9.77
CA PRO A 39 30.90 9.38 -10.43
C PRO A 39 29.97 8.67 -9.45
N LYS A 40 28.69 8.51 -9.82
CA LYS A 40 27.64 7.91 -8.98
C LYS A 40 28.02 6.55 -8.38
N PHE A 41 28.78 5.74 -9.11
CA PHE A 41 29.27 4.46 -8.64
C PHE A 41 30.15 4.61 -7.38
N TRP A 42 31.16 5.49 -7.42
CA TRP A 42 32.07 5.73 -6.31
C TRP A 42 31.39 6.42 -5.13
N GLN A 43 30.41 7.30 -5.39
CA GLN A 43 29.59 7.89 -4.33
C GLN A 43 28.90 6.80 -3.49
N GLN A 44 28.33 5.77 -4.13
CA GLN A 44 27.68 4.68 -3.41
C GLN A 44 28.64 3.90 -2.51
N ILE A 45 29.88 3.69 -2.97
CA ILE A 45 30.92 2.99 -2.20
C ILE A 45 31.32 3.82 -0.98
N ILE A 46 31.61 5.11 -1.16
CA ILE A 46 32.05 5.98 -0.05
C ILE A 46 30.95 6.08 1.02
N ILE A 47 29.69 6.23 0.59
CA ILE A 47 28.53 6.25 1.50
C ILE A 47 28.41 4.92 2.23
N GLY A 48 28.50 3.81 1.49
CA GLY A 48 28.40 2.48 2.07
C GLY A 48 29.48 2.19 3.11
N ILE A 49 30.73 2.61 2.87
CA ILE A 49 31.82 2.49 3.84
C ILE A 49 31.55 3.39 5.07
N GLY A 50 31.14 4.64 4.85
CA GLY A 50 30.84 5.57 5.94
C GLY A 50 29.73 5.05 6.86
N PHE A 51 28.63 4.56 6.28
CA PHE A 51 27.55 3.94 7.06
C PHE A 51 27.95 2.58 7.65
N GLY A 52 28.83 1.82 7.01
CA GLY A 52 29.41 0.60 7.58
C GLY A 52 30.22 0.87 8.86
N LEU A 53 30.97 1.97 8.90
CA LEU A 53 31.66 2.42 10.12
C LEU A 53 30.67 2.86 11.21
N VAL A 54 29.56 3.49 10.84
CA VAL A 54 28.48 3.81 11.79
C VAL A 54 27.86 2.53 12.36
N THR A 55 27.65 1.52 11.53
CA THR A 55 27.17 0.20 11.98
C THR A 55 28.08 -0.38 13.04
N ILE A 56 29.40 -0.41 12.78
CA ILE A 56 30.41 -0.89 13.74
C ILE A 56 30.35 -0.08 15.05
N ALA A 57 30.29 1.25 14.94
CA ALA A 57 30.21 2.12 16.11
C ALA A 57 28.93 1.85 16.94
N CYS A 58 27.79 1.63 16.29
CA CYS A 58 26.55 1.27 16.97
C CYS A 58 26.61 -0.10 17.66
N THR A 59 27.35 -1.07 17.10
CA THR A 59 27.56 -2.38 17.72
C THR A 59 28.47 -2.30 18.94
N GLU A 60 29.60 -1.60 18.83
CA GLU A 60 30.60 -1.47 19.92
C GLU A 60 30.09 -0.59 21.08
N LEU A 61 29.30 0.45 20.78
CA LEU A 61 28.63 1.27 21.78
C LEU A 61 27.34 0.64 22.33
N GLY A 62 26.97 -0.55 21.83
CA GLY A 62 25.79 -1.30 22.26
C GLY A 62 25.92 -1.80 23.70
N GLN A 63 24.79 -1.86 24.41
CA GLN A 63 24.78 -2.23 25.82
C GLN A 63 24.74 -3.75 25.98
N LYS A 64 25.75 -4.30 26.65
CA LYS A 64 25.85 -5.75 26.92
C LYS A 64 24.89 -6.16 28.04
N THR A 65 24.03 -7.14 27.77
CA THR A 65 23.22 -7.86 28.77
C THR A 65 23.87 -9.21 29.08
N ASN A 66 23.25 -10.03 29.94
CA ASN A 66 23.80 -11.33 30.34
C ASN A 66 23.99 -12.29 29.16
N SER A 67 23.21 -12.13 28.09
CA SER A 67 23.11 -13.11 27.00
C SER A 67 23.09 -12.47 25.61
N ALA A 68 22.91 -11.15 25.48
CA ALA A 68 22.86 -10.46 24.19
C ALA A 68 23.45 -9.04 24.23
N ILE A 69 23.67 -8.43 23.07
CA ILE A 69 24.00 -6.99 22.96
C ILE A 69 22.77 -6.22 22.47
N ALA A 70 22.34 -5.22 23.24
CA ALA A 70 21.33 -4.26 22.81
C ALA A 70 22.01 -3.20 21.92
N SER A 71 21.83 -3.29 20.60
CA SER A 71 22.41 -2.35 19.63
C SER A 71 21.42 -2.05 18.50
N ILE A 72 21.53 -0.87 17.89
CA ILE A 72 20.70 -0.37 16.77
C ILE A 72 21.47 -0.40 15.44
N SER A 73 22.37 -1.38 15.29
CA SER A 73 23.38 -1.44 14.24
C SER A 73 22.80 -1.58 12.82
N ASP A 74 21.64 -2.19 12.72
CA ASP A 74 20.87 -2.44 11.50
C ASP A 74 20.17 -1.18 10.93
N VAL A 75 20.06 -0.11 11.71
CA VAL A 75 19.53 1.19 11.24
C VAL A 75 20.44 1.87 10.22
N ALA A 76 21.76 1.76 10.38
CA ALA A 76 22.71 2.45 9.49
C ALA A 76 22.68 1.91 8.04
N PRO A 77 22.73 0.58 7.79
CA PRO A 77 22.55 0.02 6.45
C PRO A 77 21.18 0.37 5.85
N LEU A 78 20.14 0.39 6.68
CA LEU A 78 18.78 0.75 6.28
C LEU A 78 18.70 2.18 5.75
N LEU A 79 19.17 3.15 6.54
CA LEU A 79 19.19 4.57 6.17
C LEU A 79 20.04 4.81 4.92
N SER A 80 21.22 4.18 4.85
CA SER A 80 22.08 4.25 3.68
C SER A 80 21.36 3.78 2.41
N GLY A 81 20.74 2.61 2.47
CA GLY A 81 20.03 2.02 1.35
C GLY A 81 18.84 2.86 0.89
N ILE A 82 17.97 3.24 1.82
CA ILE A 82 16.72 3.94 1.52
C ILE A 82 16.96 5.39 1.06
N ILE A 83 17.90 6.11 1.69
CA ILE A 83 18.11 7.55 1.44
C ILE A 83 19.16 7.78 0.35
N PHE A 84 20.29 7.07 0.38
CA PHE A 84 21.43 7.38 -0.51
C PHE A 84 21.64 6.41 -1.67
N GLY A 85 21.36 5.13 -1.52
CA GLY A 85 21.15 4.20 -2.64
C GLY A 85 21.27 2.74 -2.24
N GLY A 86 20.57 1.86 -2.95
CA GLY A 86 20.57 0.42 -2.67
C GLY A 86 21.97 -0.19 -2.52
N PRO A 87 22.92 0.06 -3.45
CA PRO A 87 24.28 -0.44 -3.32
C PRO A 87 24.99 0.01 -2.03
N SER A 88 24.83 1.27 -1.62
CA SER A 88 25.44 1.77 -0.38
C SER A 88 24.92 1.03 0.86
N GLY A 89 23.62 0.74 0.93
CA GLY A 89 23.04 -0.04 2.03
C GLY A 89 23.56 -1.46 2.10
N ILE A 90 23.69 -2.14 0.96
CA ILE A 90 24.26 -3.50 0.89
C ILE A 90 25.71 -3.50 1.40
N ILE A 91 26.53 -2.53 0.98
CA ILE A 91 27.93 -2.41 1.41
C ILE A 91 28.01 -2.20 2.92
N ALA A 92 27.22 -1.26 3.47
CA ALA A 92 27.19 -1.00 4.91
C ALA A 92 26.77 -2.24 5.70
N GLY A 93 25.75 -2.97 5.23
CA GLY A 93 25.28 -4.22 5.84
C GLY A 93 26.34 -5.32 5.83
N CYS A 94 27.07 -5.49 4.72
CA CYS A 94 28.19 -6.44 4.64
C CYS A 94 29.33 -6.10 5.60
N ILE A 95 29.72 -4.83 5.70
CA ILE A 95 30.77 -4.38 6.62
C ILE A 95 30.38 -4.68 8.07
N GLY A 96 29.16 -4.30 8.47
CA GLY A 96 28.65 -4.60 9.81
C GLY A 96 28.55 -6.09 10.10
N ALA A 97 28.05 -6.88 9.15
CA ALA A 97 27.90 -8.32 9.31
C ALA A 97 29.25 -9.04 9.46
N LEU A 98 30.28 -8.59 8.73
CA LEU A 98 31.64 -9.10 8.87
C LEU A 98 32.20 -8.83 10.26
N GLU A 99 32.10 -7.58 10.74
CA GLU A 99 32.55 -7.22 12.07
C GLU A 99 31.79 -8.00 13.16
N ARG A 100 30.45 -8.02 13.10
CA ARG A 100 29.64 -8.75 14.07
C ARG A 100 29.97 -10.24 14.09
N GLY A 101 30.24 -10.85 12.93
CA GLY A 101 30.67 -12.24 12.85
C GLY A 101 32.02 -12.48 13.54
N LEU A 102 32.98 -11.58 13.38
CA LEU A 102 34.30 -11.68 14.04
C LEU A 102 34.22 -11.53 15.56
N THR A 103 33.19 -10.86 16.08
CA THR A 103 33.01 -10.71 17.54
C THR A 103 32.80 -12.05 18.27
N CYS A 104 32.46 -13.14 17.57
CA CYS A 104 32.37 -14.48 18.16
C CYS A 104 33.69 -14.97 18.79
N PHE A 105 34.83 -14.46 18.32
CA PHE A 105 36.14 -14.78 18.89
C PHE A 105 36.39 -14.10 20.25
N TRP A 106 35.69 -13.01 20.55
CA TRP A 106 35.93 -12.18 21.74
C TRP A 106 34.77 -12.22 22.75
N TYR A 107 33.55 -12.49 22.30
CA TYR A 107 32.36 -12.58 23.15
C TYR A 107 31.74 -13.98 23.12
N GLN A 108 32.33 -14.91 23.86
CA GLN A 108 31.80 -16.26 24.04
C GLN A 108 30.50 -16.23 24.86
N GLY A 109 29.47 -16.98 24.43
CA GLY A 109 28.21 -17.16 25.17
C GLY A 109 27.07 -16.21 24.80
N GLN A 110 27.25 -15.30 23.84
CA GLN A 110 26.15 -14.45 23.35
C GLN A 110 25.24 -15.19 22.37
N VAL A 111 23.93 -15.14 22.61
CA VAL A 111 22.92 -15.84 21.79
C VAL A 111 22.55 -15.09 20.51
N ASP A 112 22.84 -13.79 20.42
CA ASP A 112 22.34 -12.93 19.33
C ASP A 112 23.32 -12.75 18.16
N ILE A 113 24.56 -13.27 18.23
CA ILE A 113 25.61 -12.99 17.24
C ILE A 113 25.17 -13.33 15.81
N TRP A 114 24.79 -14.58 15.56
CA TRP A 114 24.42 -15.04 14.22
C TRP A 114 23.11 -14.41 13.72
N ALA A 115 22.17 -14.15 14.62
CA ALA A 115 20.95 -13.42 14.31
C ALA A 115 21.25 -11.98 13.85
N SER A 116 22.16 -11.30 14.55
CA SER A 116 22.61 -9.94 14.25
C SER A 116 23.37 -9.87 12.91
N VAL A 117 24.24 -10.86 12.59
CA VAL A 117 24.92 -10.96 11.29
C VAL A 117 23.91 -11.01 10.13
N ILE A 118 22.89 -11.87 10.25
CA ILE A 118 21.88 -12.03 9.20
C ILE A 118 20.98 -10.79 9.13
N SER A 119 20.59 -10.21 10.26
CA SER A 119 19.81 -8.97 10.31
C SER A 119 20.53 -7.82 9.59
N LEU A 120 21.84 -7.67 9.79
CA LEU A 120 22.66 -6.63 9.15
C LEU A 120 22.74 -6.79 7.62
N LEU A 121 22.96 -8.02 7.13
CA LEU A 121 22.93 -8.31 5.69
C LEU A 121 21.54 -8.05 5.11
N PHE A 122 20.50 -8.50 5.82
CA PHE A 122 19.12 -8.32 5.39
C PHE A 122 18.75 -6.84 5.33
N SER A 123 19.11 -6.04 6.34
CA SER A 123 18.82 -4.59 6.39
C SER A 123 19.28 -3.88 5.11
N GLY A 124 20.52 -4.13 4.66
CA GLY A 124 21.07 -3.52 3.46
C GLY A 124 20.34 -3.95 2.17
N VAL A 125 20.07 -5.25 2.02
CA VAL A 125 19.36 -5.80 0.84
C VAL A 125 17.90 -5.34 0.82
N PHE A 126 17.23 -5.39 1.97
CA PHE A 126 15.84 -4.98 2.16
C PHE A 126 15.65 -3.50 1.83
N ALA A 127 16.54 -2.64 2.30
CA ALA A 127 16.57 -1.23 1.95
C ALA A 127 16.68 -0.99 0.43
N ALA A 128 17.55 -1.75 -0.26
CA ALA A 128 17.72 -1.66 -1.71
C ALA A 128 16.46 -2.08 -2.48
N LEU A 129 15.82 -3.17 -2.05
CA LEU A 129 14.57 -3.67 -2.65
C LEU A 129 13.42 -2.69 -2.47
N ILE A 130 13.20 -2.23 -1.24
CA ILE A 130 12.14 -1.25 -0.92
C ILE A 130 12.33 0.03 -1.74
N ARG A 131 13.54 0.59 -1.76
CA ARG A 131 13.80 1.82 -2.51
C ARG A 131 13.48 1.67 -3.99
N LYS A 132 13.91 0.56 -4.61
CA LYS A 132 13.74 0.33 -6.04
C LYS A 132 12.28 0.09 -6.40
N TYR A 133 11.56 -0.72 -5.63
CA TYR A 133 10.25 -1.23 -6.00
C TYR A 133 9.07 -0.56 -5.31
N LEU A 134 9.21 -0.16 -4.04
CA LEU A 134 8.13 0.48 -3.26
C LEU A 134 8.12 2.00 -3.42
N PHE A 135 9.31 2.63 -3.45
CA PHE A 135 9.42 4.09 -3.50
C PHE A 135 9.85 4.66 -4.84
N GLU A 136 10.15 3.85 -5.86
CA GLU A 136 10.63 4.31 -7.16
C GLU A 136 11.79 5.31 -7.04
N ASN A 137 12.71 5.07 -6.10
CA ASN A 137 13.82 5.95 -5.71
C ASN A 137 13.45 7.29 -5.04
N LYS A 138 12.19 7.49 -4.62
CA LYS A 138 11.77 8.61 -3.78
C LYS A 138 12.06 8.35 -2.30
N TYR A 139 12.04 9.41 -1.49
CA TYR A 139 12.17 9.28 -0.04
C TYR A 139 10.89 8.68 0.57
N PRO A 140 11.01 7.80 1.58
CA PRO A 140 9.87 7.22 2.29
C PRO A 140 9.07 8.31 3.01
N SER A 141 7.75 8.11 3.16
CA SER A 141 6.98 8.91 4.12
C SER A 141 7.30 8.49 5.56
N TRP A 142 6.98 9.35 6.53
CA TRP A 142 7.22 9.06 7.95
C TRP A 142 6.51 7.78 8.42
N GLY A 143 5.28 7.51 7.95
CA GLY A 143 4.55 6.29 8.30
C GLY A 143 5.22 5.03 7.74
N PHE A 144 5.75 5.10 6.52
CA PHE A 144 6.50 3.99 5.94
C PHE A 144 7.84 3.75 6.65
N ALA A 145 8.53 4.81 7.10
CA ALA A 145 9.76 4.68 7.86
C ALA A 145 9.55 3.89 9.17
N ILE A 146 8.46 4.16 9.89
CA ILE A 146 8.07 3.39 11.07
C ILE A 146 7.81 1.93 10.69
N ALA A 147 6.98 1.69 9.66
CA ALA A 147 6.63 0.33 9.24
C ALA A 147 7.85 -0.51 8.84
N ILE A 148 8.78 0.06 8.09
CA ILE A 148 10.00 -0.63 7.66
C ILE A 148 10.88 -0.99 8.87
N THR A 149 11.01 -0.06 9.82
CA THR A 149 11.79 -0.28 11.04
C THR A 149 11.17 -1.37 11.90
N VAL A 150 9.83 -1.38 12.03
CA VAL A 150 9.10 -2.46 12.73
C VAL A 150 9.40 -3.81 12.11
N VAL A 151 9.31 -3.93 10.78
CA VAL A 151 9.57 -5.21 10.09
C VAL A 151 11.01 -5.68 10.30
N LEU A 152 11.98 -4.76 10.28
CA LEU A 152 13.39 -5.09 10.46
C LEU A 152 13.67 -5.61 11.88
N GLU A 153 13.22 -4.89 12.91
CA GLU A 153 13.41 -5.26 14.31
C GLU A 153 12.70 -6.57 14.65
N VAL A 154 11.48 -6.76 14.14
CA VAL A 154 10.74 -8.01 14.29
C VAL A 154 11.50 -9.18 13.70
N LEU A 155 12.06 -9.02 12.49
CA LEU A 155 12.89 -10.06 11.88
C LEU A 155 14.10 -10.38 12.74
N HIS A 156 14.77 -9.36 13.31
CA HIS A 156 15.93 -9.56 14.17
C HIS A 156 15.57 -10.38 15.41
N PHE A 157 14.48 -10.06 16.12
CA PHE A 157 14.06 -10.83 17.31
C PHE A 157 13.63 -12.26 16.96
N VAL A 158 12.97 -12.47 15.82
CA VAL A 158 12.66 -13.82 15.31
C VAL A 158 13.93 -14.62 15.06
N LEU A 159 14.95 -14.00 14.45
CA LEU A 159 16.23 -14.65 14.22
C LEU A 159 16.92 -15.02 15.53
N ILE A 160 16.89 -14.16 16.55
CA ILE A 160 17.44 -14.48 17.88
C ILE A 160 16.76 -15.74 18.44
N PHE A 161 15.44 -15.85 18.31
CA PHE A 161 14.71 -17.03 18.75
C PHE A 161 15.06 -18.28 17.92
N LEU A 162 15.06 -18.19 16.59
CA LEU A 162 15.29 -19.31 15.67
C LEU A 162 16.70 -19.90 15.80
N PHE A 163 17.72 -19.07 15.98
CA PHE A 163 19.10 -19.54 16.16
C PHE A 163 19.34 -20.19 17.53
N ASN A 164 18.41 -20.06 18.47
CA ASN A 164 18.53 -20.56 19.85
C ASN A 164 17.38 -21.48 20.25
N LEU A 165 16.82 -22.22 19.28
CA LEU A 165 15.77 -23.22 19.53
C LEU A 165 16.20 -24.32 20.52
N SER A 166 17.51 -24.53 20.69
CA SER A 166 18.05 -25.47 21.69
C SER A 166 17.86 -25.00 23.14
N ASN A 167 17.73 -23.70 23.39
CA ASN A 167 17.51 -23.11 24.73
C ASN A 167 16.55 -21.90 24.64
N PRO A 168 15.24 -22.14 24.47
CA PRO A 168 14.26 -21.08 24.21
C PRO A 168 14.10 -20.10 25.38
N ASN A 169 14.34 -20.54 26.61
CA ASN A 169 14.24 -19.69 27.81
C ASN A 169 15.29 -18.56 27.78
N ILE A 170 16.54 -18.88 27.45
CA ILE A 170 17.64 -17.90 27.38
C ILE A 170 17.38 -16.92 26.22
N ALA A 171 16.90 -17.41 25.09
CA ALA A 171 16.52 -16.57 23.95
C ALA A 171 15.39 -15.59 24.32
N MET A 172 14.35 -16.08 25.01
CA MET A 172 13.21 -15.27 25.43
C MET A 172 13.58 -14.24 26.50
N GLU A 173 14.41 -14.60 27.47
CA GLU A 173 14.93 -13.67 28.48
C GLU A 173 15.73 -12.54 27.83
N SER A 174 16.56 -12.88 26.84
CA SER A 174 17.32 -11.92 26.04
C SER A 174 16.41 -10.96 25.28
N ILE A 175 15.40 -11.50 24.57
CA ILE A 175 14.43 -10.71 23.80
C ILE A 175 13.64 -9.77 24.72
N ARG A 176 13.13 -10.25 25.86
CA ARG A 176 12.38 -9.43 26.82
C ARG A 176 13.22 -8.29 27.40
N ALA A 177 14.53 -8.51 27.57
CA ALA A 177 15.43 -7.48 28.09
C ALA A 177 15.70 -6.35 27.09
N ILE A 178 15.77 -6.65 25.79
CA ILE A 178 16.26 -5.70 24.76
C ILE A 178 15.17 -5.20 23.81
N CYS A 179 14.06 -5.92 23.63
CA CYS A 179 13.07 -5.67 22.58
C CYS A 179 12.52 -4.23 22.59
N LEU A 180 11.97 -3.78 23.72
CA LEU A 180 11.35 -2.45 23.79
C LEU A 180 12.38 -1.30 23.69
N PRO A 181 13.52 -1.32 24.41
CA PRO A 181 14.55 -0.30 24.25
C PRO A 181 15.12 -0.18 22.83
N VAL A 182 15.49 -1.30 22.21
CA VAL A 182 16.09 -1.31 20.86
C VAL A 182 15.06 -0.83 19.85
N PHE A 183 13.82 -1.35 19.91
CA PHE A 183 12.74 -0.94 19.01
C PHE A 183 12.50 0.58 19.02
N LEU A 184 12.36 1.18 20.22
CA LEU A 184 12.10 2.62 20.33
C LEU A 184 13.28 3.46 19.81
N ALA A 185 14.51 3.03 20.12
CA ALA A 185 15.71 3.70 19.64
C ALA A 185 15.86 3.61 18.11
N SER A 186 15.57 2.45 17.52
CA SER A 186 15.60 2.25 16.06
C SER A 186 14.55 3.07 15.34
N VAL A 187 13.30 3.08 15.85
CA VAL A 187 12.24 3.94 15.28
C VAL A 187 12.65 5.41 15.35
N PHE A 188 13.19 5.87 16.47
CA PHE A 188 13.68 7.24 16.60
C PHE A 188 14.82 7.55 15.61
N ALA A 189 15.80 6.66 15.52
CA ALA A 189 16.97 6.80 14.65
C ALA A 189 16.61 6.86 13.15
N VAL A 190 15.56 6.15 12.73
CA VAL A 190 15.08 6.18 11.34
C VAL A 190 14.10 7.32 11.07
N LEU A 191 13.20 7.59 12.01
CA LEU A 191 12.10 8.56 11.82
C LEU A 191 12.61 10.00 11.73
N VAL A 192 13.55 10.39 12.60
CA VAL A 192 14.06 11.77 12.67
C VAL A 192 14.69 12.21 11.34
N PRO A 193 15.64 11.46 10.73
CA PRO A 193 16.23 11.84 9.45
C PRO A 193 15.21 11.85 8.32
N VAL A 194 14.28 10.87 8.28
CA VAL A 194 13.24 10.81 7.24
C VAL A 194 12.29 12.00 7.32
N ILE A 195 11.84 12.39 8.51
CA ILE A 195 10.99 13.59 8.69
C ILE A 195 11.77 14.82 8.26
N LEU A 196 13.01 14.99 8.73
CA LEU A 196 13.81 16.17 8.43
C LEU A 196 14.07 16.30 6.92
N ILE A 197 14.47 15.22 6.25
CA ILE A 197 14.66 15.18 4.80
C ILE A 197 13.35 15.48 4.07
N ASN A 198 12.22 14.92 4.51
CA ASN A 198 10.93 15.21 3.90
C ASN A 198 10.49 16.67 4.08
N ILE A 199 10.77 17.30 5.22
CA ILE A 199 10.51 18.73 5.45
C ILE A 199 11.39 19.58 4.52
N LEU A 200 12.69 19.26 4.44
CA LEU A 200 13.64 19.94 3.57
C LEU A 200 13.25 19.79 2.08
N ASN A 201 12.80 18.60 1.70
CA ASN A 201 12.36 18.31 0.34
C ASN A 201 11.00 18.93 0.02
N LYS A 202 10.04 18.95 0.97
CA LYS A 202 8.74 19.65 0.81
C LYS A 202 8.90 21.14 0.62
N ARG A 203 9.91 21.79 1.22
CA ARG A 203 10.21 23.20 0.91
C ARG A 203 10.54 23.38 -0.58
N LYS A 204 11.35 22.50 -1.17
CA LYS A 204 11.65 22.52 -2.62
C LYS A 204 10.44 22.12 -3.48
N PHE A 205 9.67 21.14 -3.03
CA PHE A 205 8.52 20.62 -3.76
C PHE A 205 7.31 21.57 -3.71
N ASN A 206 7.11 22.36 -2.64
CA ASN A 206 6.04 23.37 -2.59
C ASN A 206 6.24 24.49 -3.62
N ASP A 207 7.49 24.79 -4.02
CA ASP A 207 7.78 25.70 -5.12
C ASP A 207 7.37 25.11 -6.49
N GLU A 208 7.40 23.77 -6.64
CA GLU A 208 6.91 23.05 -7.84
C GLU A 208 5.39 22.75 -7.80
N ILE A 209 4.82 22.37 -6.64
CA ILE A 209 3.41 22.02 -6.43
C ILE A 209 2.47 23.20 -6.69
N ARG A 210 2.94 24.45 -6.54
CA ARG A 210 2.15 25.64 -6.90
C ARG A 210 1.65 25.59 -8.36
N LYS A 211 2.14 24.64 -9.17
CA LYS A 211 1.68 24.33 -10.54
C LYS A 211 0.82 23.08 -10.73
N ASN A 212 0.63 22.14 -9.79
CA ASN A 212 -0.29 21.00 -10.00
C ASN A 212 -0.59 20.18 -8.73
N THR A 213 -1.84 20.23 -8.26
CA THR A 213 -2.32 19.48 -7.08
C THR A 213 -3.44 18.51 -7.43
N LYS A 214 -3.08 17.24 -7.70
CA LYS A 214 -3.95 16.08 -7.45
C LYS A 214 -3.12 14.96 -6.81
N THR A 215 -3.67 14.33 -5.79
CA THR A 215 -3.08 13.15 -5.13
C THR A 215 -3.07 11.96 -6.10
N ARG A 216 -1.96 11.22 -6.16
CA ARG A 216 -1.83 10.06 -7.06
C ARG A 216 -2.66 8.89 -6.53
N MET A 217 -3.37 8.21 -7.43
CA MET A 217 -4.20 7.02 -7.13
C MET A 217 -3.41 5.93 -6.37
N SER A 218 -2.12 5.77 -6.66
CA SER A 218 -1.25 4.82 -5.95
C SER A 218 -1.21 5.04 -4.44
N THR A 219 -1.24 6.30 -3.99
CA THR A 219 -1.20 6.65 -2.55
C THR A 219 -2.50 6.27 -1.85
N GLN A 220 -3.65 6.45 -2.51
CA GLN A 220 -4.94 6.05 -1.93
C GLN A 220 -5.02 4.53 -1.79
N VAL A 221 -4.64 3.78 -2.83
CA VAL A 221 -4.62 2.31 -2.80
C VAL A 221 -3.71 1.79 -1.68
N GLN A 222 -2.53 2.42 -1.49
CA GLN A 222 -1.61 2.07 -0.41
C GLN A 222 -2.22 2.24 0.99
N ILE A 223 -2.92 3.34 1.23
CA ILE A 223 -3.55 3.63 2.52
C ILE A 223 -4.63 2.59 2.83
N TRP A 224 -5.51 2.29 1.86
CA TRP A 224 -6.56 1.27 2.05
C TRP A 224 -5.98 -0.11 2.28
N LEU A 225 -4.95 -0.51 1.52
CA LEU A 225 -4.30 -1.81 1.71
C LEU A 225 -3.67 -1.93 3.10
N LEU A 226 -2.97 -0.89 3.57
CA LEU A 226 -2.36 -0.87 4.90
C LEU A 226 -3.43 -0.96 6.00
N SER A 227 -4.51 -0.19 5.89
CA SER A 227 -5.61 -0.23 6.85
C SER A 227 -6.27 -1.61 6.93
N SER A 228 -6.51 -2.26 5.80
CA SER A 228 -7.10 -3.62 5.78
C SER A 228 -6.18 -4.64 6.44
N ILE A 229 -4.87 -4.59 6.16
CA ILE A 229 -3.91 -5.51 6.77
C ILE A 229 -3.76 -5.28 8.26
N ALA A 230 -3.71 -4.02 8.70
CA ALA A 230 -3.65 -3.68 10.12
C ALA A 230 -4.88 -4.19 10.89
N PHE A 231 -6.06 -4.11 10.27
CA PHE A 231 -7.30 -4.65 10.84
C PHE A 231 -7.25 -6.18 10.97
N CYS A 232 -6.82 -6.89 9.92
CA CYS A 232 -6.67 -8.35 9.97
C CYS A 232 -5.66 -8.78 11.04
N TYR A 233 -4.53 -8.09 11.15
CA TYR A 233 -3.51 -8.34 12.17
C TYR A 233 -4.06 -8.15 13.59
N ALA A 234 -4.81 -7.07 13.84
CA ALA A 234 -5.39 -6.83 15.16
C ALA A 234 -6.35 -7.97 15.57
N ILE A 235 -7.16 -8.48 14.63
CA ILE A 235 -8.08 -9.60 14.88
C ILE A 235 -7.32 -10.91 15.13
N SER A 236 -6.31 -11.23 14.30
CA SER A 236 -5.54 -12.47 14.47
C SER A 236 -4.84 -12.51 15.81
N THR A 237 -4.18 -11.41 16.19
CA THR A 237 -3.49 -11.29 17.48
C THR A 237 -4.45 -11.47 18.67
N LEU A 238 -5.67 -10.90 18.61
CA LEU A 238 -6.69 -11.11 19.66
C LEU A 238 -7.12 -12.58 19.78
N ILE A 239 -7.33 -13.26 18.65
CA ILE A 239 -7.70 -14.68 18.62
C ILE A 239 -6.58 -15.54 19.19
N VAL A 240 -5.33 -15.32 18.74
CA VAL A 240 -4.16 -16.06 19.23
C VAL A 240 -3.98 -15.86 20.73
N TYR A 241 -4.13 -14.64 21.24
CA TYR A 241 -4.07 -14.37 22.68
C TYR A 241 -5.10 -15.21 23.45
N GLY A 242 -6.35 -15.23 22.98
CA GLY A 242 -7.42 -16.01 23.59
C GLY A 242 -7.16 -17.52 23.57
N VAL A 243 -6.71 -18.06 22.43
CA VAL A 243 -6.39 -19.49 22.26
C VAL A 243 -5.23 -19.90 23.16
N GLN A 244 -4.13 -19.14 23.17
CA GLN A 244 -2.96 -19.44 24.00
C GLN A 244 -3.29 -19.37 25.49
N THR A 245 -4.11 -18.41 25.90
CA THR A 245 -4.58 -18.30 27.28
C THR A 245 -5.41 -19.52 27.69
N ASN A 246 -6.35 -19.96 26.84
CA ASN A 246 -7.15 -21.14 27.11
C ASN A 246 -6.30 -22.43 27.12
N SER A 247 -5.28 -22.51 26.26
CA SER A 247 -4.34 -23.64 26.25
C SER A 247 -3.52 -23.71 27.54
N ALA A 248 -3.00 -22.59 28.04
CA ALA A 248 -2.27 -22.52 29.29
C ALA A 248 -3.13 -22.98 30.48
N TYR A 249 -4.38 -22.52 30.53
CA TYR A 249 -5.35 -22.97 31.53
C TYR A 249 -5.63 -24.47 31.46
N LYS A 250 -5.87 -25.03 30.28
CA LYS A 250 -6.10 -26.48 30.13
C LYS A 250 -4.88 -27.30 30.52
N ASN A 251 -3.68 -26.87 30.15
CA ASN A 251 -2.44 -27.56 30.51
C ASN A 251 -2.22 -27.55 32.04
N ALA A 252 -2.51 -26.42 32.70
CA ALA A 252 -2.50 -26.35 34.16
C ALA A 252 -3.52 -27.30 34.78
N ASP A 253 -4.77 -27.33 34.29
CA ASP A 253 -5.81 -28.24 34.78
C ASP A 253 -5.42 -29.71 34.64
N THR A 254 -4.80 -30.09 33.52
CA THR A 254 -4.29 -31.46 33.31
C THR A 254 -3.15 -31.77 34.28
N THR A 255 -2.21 -30.85 34.46
CA THR A 255 -1.07 -31.02 35.39
C THR A 255 -1.57 -31.18 36.83
N PHE A 256 -2.53 -30.34 37.24
CA PHE A 256 -3.17 -30.44 38.54
C PHE A 256 -3.85 -31.79 38.73
N LYS A 257 -4.70 -32.22 37.78
CA LYS A 257 -5.43 -33.49 37.86
C LYS A 257 -4.51 -34.70 37.97
N LEU A 258 -3.49 -34.78 37.13
CA LEU A 258 -2.52 -35.89 37.15
C LEU A 258 -1.77 -35.93 38.47
N THR A 259 -1.20 -34.80 38.90
CA THR A 259 -0.45 -34.72 40.16
C THR A 259 -1.33 -35.09 41.36
N ILE A 260 -2.55 -34.57 41.42
CA ILE A 260 -3.48 -34.85 42.51
C ILE A 260 -3.87 -36.34 42.53
N ASN A 261 -4.16 -36.94 41.38
CA ASN A 261 -4.48 -38.37 41.31
C ASN A 261 -3.29 -39.21 41.77
N ASP A 262 -2.09 -38.92 41.29
CA ASP A 262 -0.88 -39.66 41.65
C ASP A 262 -0.56 -39.55 43.15
N VAL A 263 -0.86 -38.42 43.80
CA VAL A 263 -0.66 -38.25 45.26
C VAL A 263 -1.80 -38.90 46.03
N SER A 264 -3.03 -38.81 45.52
CA SER A 264 -4.21 -39.46 46.11
C SER A 264 -4.05 -40.97 46.13
N ASP A 265 -3.58 -41.57 45.04
CA ASP A 265 -3.33 -43.00 44.94
C ASP A 265 -2.26 -43.46 45.93
N ASP A 266 -1.16 -42.72 46.08
CA ASP A 266 -0.14 -43.00 47.10
C ASP A 266 -0.69 -42.91 48.54
N VAL A 267 -1.51 -41.89 48.84
CA VAL A 267 -2.14 -41.73 50.17
C VAL A 267 -3.07 -42.91 50.45
N ASN A 268 -3.85 -43.32 49.45
CA ASN A 268 -4.73 -44.49 49.54
C ASN A 268 -3.91 -45.79 49.69
N ASP A 269 -2.82 -45.95 48.94
CA ASP A 269 -1.97 -47.14 48.97
C ASP A 269 -1.15 -47.25 50.26
N ALA A 270 -0.66 -46.15 50.82
CA ALA A 270 -0.06 -46.11 52.16
C ALA A 270 -1.03 -46.65 53.21
N SER A 271 -2.30 -46.28 53.08
CA SER A 271 -3.32 -46.86 53.92
C SER A 271 -3.60 -48.34 53.64
N LYS A 272 -3.59 -48.78 52.37
CA LYS A 272 -3.83 -50.19 52.03
C LYS A 272 -2.69 -51.07 52.52
N ASN A 273 -1.44 -50.62 52.39
CA ASN A 273 -0.23 -51.33 52.79
C ASN A 273 -0.17 -51.57 54.31
N TYR A 274 -0.81 -50.72 55.11
CA TYR A 274 -0.94 -50.97 56.55
C TYR A 274 -1.92 -52.09 56.86
N LEU A 275 -3.11 -52.05 56.25
CA LEU A 275 -4.22 -52.96 56.60
C LEU A 275 -4.15 -54.32 55.91
N SER A 276 -3.58 -54.40 54.71
CA SER A 276 -3.55 -55.65 53.92
C SER A 276 -2.75 -56.76 54.61
N PRO A 277 -1.52 -56.55 55.10
CA PRO A 277 -0.76 -57.59 55.79
C PRO A 277 -1.42 -58.05 57.09
N ILE A 278 -2.09 -57.12 57.79
CA ILE A 278 -2.82 -57.44 59.04
C ILE A 278 -4.02 -58.33 58.71
N LEU A 279 -4.78 -57.99 57.66
CA LEU A 279 -5.91 -58.80 57.21
C LEU A 279 -5.45 -60.18 56.72
N GLU A 280 -4.35 -60.26 55.99
CA GLU A 280 -3.76 -61.53 55.55
C GLU A 280 -3.34 -62.42 56.73
N ASP A 281 -2.68 -61.88 57.77
CA ASP A 281 -2.30 -62.64 58.98
C ASP A 281 -3.54 -63.12 59.76
N VAL A 282 -4.58 -62.28 59.88
CA VAL A 282 -5.86 -62.71 60.47
C VAL A 282 -6.48 -63.86 59.69
N ILE A 283 -6.47 -63.80 58.36
CA ILE A 283 -7.02 -64.84 57.48
C ILE A 283 -6.19 -66.12 57.53
N GLU A 284 -4.86 -66.02 57.58
CA GLU A 284 -3.98 -67.17 57.70
C GLU A 284 -4.25 -67.92 59.02
N ARG A 285 -4.36 -67.19 60.13
CA ARG A 285 -4.68 -67.75 61.44
C ARG A 285 -6.09 -68.34 61.49
N TYR A 286 -7.06 -67.70 60.82
CA TYR A 286 -8.39 -68.26 60.65
C TYR A 286 -8.35 -69.60 59.89
N ASN A 287 -7.60 -69.68 58.79
CA ASN A 287 -7.50 -70.88 57.96
C ASN A 287 -6.78 -72.04 58.67
N GLN A 288 -5.89 -71.76 59.62
CA GLN A 288 -5.19 -72.78 60.42
C GLN A 288 -6.09 -73.47 61.45
N ASP A 289 -7.09 -72.78 62.00
CA ASP A 289 -8.04 -73.32 63.00
C ASP A 289 -9.46 -72.76 62.78
N PRO A 290 -10.20 -73.12 61.72
CA PRO A 290 -11.52 -72.55 61.43
C PRO A 290 -12.54 -72.83 62.54
N TYR A 291 -13.38 -71.85 62.86
CA TYR A 291 -14.34 -71.99 63.96
C TYR A 291 -15.44 -73.04 63.67
N GLN A 292 -15.90 -73.75 64.71
CA GLN A 292 -17.01 -74.71 64.62
C GLN A 292 -18.36 -74.06 65.00
N GLU A 293 -19.44 -74.43 64.31
CA GLU A 293 -20.79 -73.82 64.43
C GLU A 293 -21.25 -73.61 65.88
N GLY A 294 -21.68 -72.38 66.20
CA GLY A 294 -22.30 -72.00 67.49
C GLY A 294 -21.45 -71.14 68.44
N LYS A 295 -20.17 -70.88 68.15
CA LYS A 295 -19.25 -70.08 69.00
C LYS A 295 -18.52 -68.94 68.26
N VAL A 296 -19.21 -68.26 67.35
CA VAL A 296 -18.60 -67.25 66.46
C VAL A 296 -18.01 -66.06 67.22
N VAL A 297 -18.70 -65.57 68.27
CA VAL A 297 -18.27 -64.40 69.07
C VAL A 297 -17.04 -64.72 69.92
N GLU A 298 -17.04 -65.86 70.64
CA GLU A 298 -15.88 -66.31 71.41
C GLU A 298 -14.64 -66.50 70.53
N TYR A 299 -14.84 -66.97 69.30
CA TYR A 299 -13.76 -67.21 68.36
C TYR A 299 -13.24 -65.92 67.69
N ALA A 300 -14.12 -64.97 67.32
CA ALA A 300 -13.71 -63.63 66.88
C ALA A 300 -12.88 -62.92 67.97
N GLN A 301 -13.30 -63.03 69.22
CA GLN A 301 -12.57 -62.47 70.37
C GLN A 301 -11.25 -63.21 70.65
N LYS A 302 -11.19 -64.54 70.44
CA LYS A 302 -9.95 -65.32 70.49
C LYS A 302 -8.97 -64.84 69.41
N LEU A 303 -9.43 -64.65 68.17
CA LEU A 303 -8.63 -64.12 67.07
C LEU A 303 -8.14 -62.71 67.36
N HIS A 304 -9.00 -61.81 67.84
CA HIS A 304 -8.58 -60.47 68.25
C HIS A 304 -7.49 -60.52 69.32
N ASN A 305 -7.70 -61.25 70.42
CA ASN A 305 -6.72 -61.36 71.50
C ASN A 305 -5.39 -61.99 71.03
N LEU A 306 -5.44 -62.92 70.06
CA LEU A 306 -4.27 -63.49 69.38
C LEU A 306 -3.52 -62.50 68.50
N MET A 307 -4.16 -61.40 68.09
CA MET A 307 -3.56 -60.33 67.30
C MET A 307 -3.13 -59.13 68.15
N THR A 308 -3.77 -58.88 69.30
CA THR A 308 -3.60 -57.66 70.12
C THR A 308 -3.05 -57.88 71.55
N GLY A 309 -2.86 -59.12 72.00
CA GLY A 309 -2.25 -59.48 73.29
C GLY A 309 -0.80 -59.00 73.54
N PRO A 310 -0.27 -59.20 74.76
CA PRO A 310 0.96 -58.56 75.27
C PRO A 310 2.27 -58.92 74.53
N ASP A 311 2.29 -60.01 73.77
CA ASP A 311 3.42 -60.46 72.94
C ASP A 311 3.17 -60.25 71.42
N ASN A 312 2.12 -59.52 71.01
CA ASN A 312 1.67 -59.46 69.61
C ASN A 312 2.07 -58.19 68.84
N LEU A 313 1.89 -58.26 67.52
CA LEU A 313 2.47 -57.38 66.49
C LEU A 313 1.60 -56.17 66.08
N TYR A 314 0.29 -56.16 66.36
CA TYR A 314 -0.64 -55.16 65.81
C TYR A 314 -1.69 -54.64 66.81
N THR A 315 -2.17 -53.42 66.58
CA THR A 315 -3.25 -52.79 67.35
C THR A 315 -4.52 -52.72 66.49
N LEU A 316 -5.51 -53.56 66.81
CA LEU A 316 -6.81 -53.63 66.13
C LEU A 316 -7.92 -53.08 67.03
N ALA A 317 -8.93 -52.46 66.44
CA ALA A 317 -10.14 -52.03 67.13
C ALA A 317 -11.22 -53.13 67.16
N SER A 318 -11.37 -53.89 66.07
CA SER A 318 -12.24 -55.07 66.02
C SER A 318 -11.80 -56.09 64.96
N VAL A 319 -12.22 -57.34 65.16
CA VAL A 319 -12.22 -58.43 64.18
C VAL A 319 -13.64 -58.95 64.07
N ASP A 320 -14.25 -58.77 62.91
CA ASP A 320 -15.64 -59.09 62.62
C ASP A 320 -15.71 -60.29 61.66
N LEU A 321 -16.40 -61.35 62.08
CA LEU A 321 -16.72 -62.52 61.24
C LEU A 321 -18.13 -62.36 60.71
N ILE A 322 -18.27 -62.26 59.39
CA ILE A 322 -19.53 -61.97 58.72
C ILE A 322 -19.90 -63.16 57.85
N SER A 323 -21.07 -63.76 58.08
CA SER A 323 -21.59 -64.88 57.29
C SER A 323 -22.92 -64.53 56.62
N LEU A 324 -23.22 -65.10 55.47
CA LEU A 324 -24.51 -64.95 54.78
C LEU A 324 -25.42 -66.12 55.15
N ASN A 325 -26.66 -65.83 55.54
CA ASN A 325 -27.68 -66.86 55.73
C ASN A 325 -28.34 -67.27 54.40
N GLU A 326 -29.15 -68.32 54.42
CA GLU A 326 -29.83 -68.89 53.23
C GLU A 326 -30.75 -67.89 52.49
N TYR A 327 -31.11 -66.78 53.14
CA TYR A 327 -31.93 -65.70 52.59
C TYR A 327 -31.10 -64.51 52.07
N GLY A 328 -29.77 -64.58 52.12
CA GLY A 328 -28.86 -63.52 51.69
C GLY A 328 -28.66 -62.38 52.69
N ASN A 329 -29.13 -62.53 53.94
CA ASN A 329 -28.85 -61.54 54.99
C ASN A 329 -27.52 -61.84 55.69
N PHE A 330 -26.82 -60.78 56.10
CA PHE A 330 -25.60 -60.89 56.87
C PHE A 330 -25.88 -61.22 58.34
N ILE A 331 -25.20 -62.24 58.84
CA ILE A 331 -24.99 -62.55 60.26
C ILE A 331 -23.57 -62.11 60.59
N CYS A 332 -23.45 -60.97 61.27
CA CYS A 332 -22.17 -60.47 61.78
C CYS A 332 -21.94 -60.91 63.22
N SER A 333 -20.70 -61.28 63.54
CA SER A 333 -20.20 -61.53 64.88
C SER A 333 -18.95 -60.68 65.10
N SER A 334 -19.07 -59.66 65.95
CA SER A 334 -17.99 -58.76 66.33
C SER A 334 -17.39 -59.18 67.67
N ASP A 335 -16.08 -59.01 67.81
CA ASP A 335 -15.32 -59.12 69.07
C ASP A 335 -15.49 -57.90 69.99
N ILE A 336 -16.10 -56.81 69.53
CA ILE A 336 -16.45 -55.66 70.37
C ILE A 336 -17.39 -56.16 71.48
N VAL A 337 -16.85 -56.27 72.69
CA VAL A 337 -17.56 -56.72 73.89
C VAL A 337 -18.55 -55.64 74.30
N TRP A 338 -19.73 -55.65 73.69
CA TRP A 338 -20.90 -55.01 74.28
C TRP A 338 -21.26 -55.80 75.55
N GLY A 339 -21.20 -55.12 76.69
CA GLY A 339 -21.50 -55.73 78.00
C GLY A 339 -22.69 -56.69 77.93
N GLU A 340 -22.43 -57.94 78.31
CA GLU A 340 -23.39 -59.02 78.57
C GLU A 340 -24.67 -59.00 77.72
N LYS A 341 -24.56 -59.18 76.39
CA LYS A 341 -25.59 -59.79 75.51
C LYS A 341 -25.13 -59.78 74.03
N CYS A 342 -24.23 -60.69 73.65
CA CYS A 342 -23.99 -61.02 72.24
C CYS A 342 -24.22 -62.51 72.02
N GLY A 343 -25.50 -62.90 72.11
CA GLY A 343 -26.03 -64.24 71.83
C GLY A 343 -27.18 -64.19 70.83
N TYR A 344 -27.19 -63.22 69.91
CA TYR A 344 -28.18 -63.13 68.83
C TYR A 344 -27.48 -62.89 67.50
N LYS A 345 -27.87 -63.66 66.48
CA LYS A 345 -27.66 -63.34 65.07
C LYS A 345 -28.07 -61.89 64.85
N TYR A 346 -27.12 -61.00 64.54
CA TYR A 346 -27.40 -59.65 64.06
C TYR A 346 -27.94 -59.73 62.61
N ASP A 347 -29.06 -60.42 62.40
CA ASP A 347 -29.95 -60.04 61.32
C ASP A 347 -30.47 -58.63 61.72
N PHE A 348 -30.35 -57.62 60.85
CA PHE A 348 -31.24 -56.43 60.83
C PHE A 348 -30.88 -55.06 61.47
N TYR A 349 -29.63 -54.67 61.79
CA TYR A 349 -29.36 -53.28 62.26
C TYR A 349 -28.46 -52.38 61.39
N MET A 350 -27.77 -52.92 60.39
CA MET A 350 -26.91 -52.10 59.54
C MET A 350 -27.66 -51.34 58.44
N THR A 351 -28.88 -51.76 58.08
CA THR A 351 -29.68 -51.17 56.99
C THR A 351 -30.49 -49.93 57.40
N GLN A 352 -30.59 -49.61 58.69
CA GLN A 352 -31.42 -48.49 59.18
C GLN A 352 -30.64 -47.20 59.45
N PHE A 353 -29.30 -47.23 59.49
CA PHE A 353 -28.46 -46.06 59.71
C PHE A 353 -27.46 -45.93 58.56
N PRO A 354 -27.63 -44.96 57.63
CA PRO A 354 -26.64 -44.70 56.60
C PRO A 354 -25.35 -44.21 57.27
N GLY A 355 -24.24 -44.89 56.99
CA GLY A 355 -22.94 -44.60 57.59
C GLY A 355 -21.88 -45.62 57.15
N GLN A 356 -20.65 -45.44 57.62
CA GLN A 356 -19.48 -46.19 57.16
C GLN A 356 -19.68 -47.73 57.21
N SER A 357 -20.23 -48.27 58.30
CA SER A 357 -20.44 -49.71 58.44
C SER A 357 -21.52 -50.27 57.48
N TYR A 358 -22.47 -49.44 57.03
CA TYR A 358 -23.46 -49.80 56.01
C TYR A 358 -22.83 -49.85 54.61
N ASP A 359 -21.96 -48.88 54.30
CA ASP A 359 -21.27 -48.81 53.00
C ASP A 359 -20.30 -49.99 52.82
N LEU A 360 -19.63 -50.42 53.90
CA LEU A 360 -18.81 -51.62 53.92
C LEU A 360 -19.64 -52.85 53.52
N HIS A 361 -20.82 -53.00 54.12
CA HIS A 361 -21.73 -54.11 53.86
C HIS A 361 -22.30 -54.08 52.44
N GLN A 362 -22.69 -52.92 51.92
CA GLN A 362 -23.13 -52.80 50.53
C GLN A 362 -22.03 -53.23 49.56
N LYS A 363 -20.79 -52.78 49.78
CA LYS A 363 -19.67 -53.18 48.91
C LYS A 363 -19.35 -54.67 49.01
N MET A 364 -19.47 -55.29 50.19
CA MET A 364 -19.33 -56.74 50.29
C MET A 364 -20.37 -57.51 49.45
N LEU A 365 -21.60 -57.00 49.32
CA LEU A 365 -22.63 -57.59 48.44
C LEU A 365 -22.29 -57.41 46.96
N GLU A 366 -21.81 -56.24 46.56
CA GLU A 366 -21.40 -55.96 45.17
C GLU A 366 -20.21 -56.83 44.72
N TYR A 367 -19.24 -57.06 45.61
CA TYR A 367 -18.03 -57.84 45.33
C TYR A 367 -18.23 -59.36 45.39
N SER A 368 -19.46 -59.85 45.58
CA SER A 368 -19.80 -61.28 45.62
C SER A 368 -19.50 -62.06 44.33
N SER A 369 -19.07 -61.39 43.25
CA SER A 369 -18.81 -61.98 41.92
C SER A 369 -17.33 -61.93 41.44
N VAL A 370 -16.39 -61.43 42.25
CA VAL A 370 -14.95 -61.19 41.91
C VAL A 370 -14.05 -62.01 42.89
N PRO A 371 -12.81 -62.45 42.56
CA PRO A 371 -12.03 -63.37 43.42
C PRO A 371 -11.65 -62.77 44.79
N TYR A 372 -11.14 -63.62 45.70
CA TYR A 372 -10.74 -63.38 47.10
C TYR A 372 -9.72 -62.24 47.31
N GLN A 373 -10.03 -61.02 46.89
CA GLN A 373 -9.18 -59.83 47.06
C GLN A 373 -9.64 -59.03 48.27
N PRO A 374 -8.71 -58.44 49.05
CA PRO A 374 -9.04 -57.59 50.18
C PRO A 374 -9.68 -56.28 49.69
N PHE A 375 -10.83 -55.95 50.26
CA PHE A 375 -11.52 -54.68 50.12
C PHE A 375 -11.17 -53.78 51.30
N ILE A 376 -10.63 -52.59 51.02
CA ILE A 376 -10.29 -51.60 52.05
C ILE A 376 -11.20 -50.40 51.88
N GLN A 377 -11.93 -50.05 52.93
CA GLN A 377 -12.86 -48.93 52.92
C GLN A 377 -12.12 -47.62 53.21
N ALA A 378 -12.61 -46.51 52.64
CA ALA A 378 -12.17 -45.18 53.03
C ALA A 378 -12.43 -44.92 54.52
N PHE A 379 -11.57 -44.11 55.11
CA PHE A 379 -11.66 -43.67 56.49
C PHE A 379 -12.91 -42.82 56.71
N GLY A 380 -13.58 -42.99 57.84
CA GLY A 380 -14.90 -42.43 58.02
C GLY A 380 -15.37 -42.48 59.46
N LYS A 381 -16.43 -41.72 59.70
CA LYS A 381 -17.07 -41.67 61.01
C LYS A 381 -17.87 -42.95 61.24
N ARG A 382 -17.74 -43.51 62.44
CA ARG A 382 -18.46 -44.71 62.84
C ARG A 382 -19.99 -44.48 62.82
N SER A 383 -20.75 -45.43 62.25
CA SER A 383 -22.18 -45.27 61.95
C SER A 383 -23.11 -45.05 63.16
N ASP A 384 -22.71 -45.50 64.35
CA ASP A 384 -23.47 -45.40 65.60
C ASP A 384 -23.04 -44.21 66.49
N ASP A 385 -21.97 -43.50 66.12
CA ASP A 385 -21.43 -42.40 66.90
C ASP A 385 -22.17 -41.09 66.60
N THR A 386 -23.13 -40.75 67.45
CA THR A 386 -23.87 -39.47 67.36
C THR A 386 -23.08 -38.25 67.85
N ARG A 387 -21.93 -38.43 68.52
CA ARG A 387 -21.08 -37.35 69.06
C ARG A 387 -19.91 -36.95 68.16
N GLY A 388 -19.35 -37.88 67.37
CA GLY A 388 -18.33 -37.59 66.36
C GLY A 388 -16.89 -37.73 66.80
N ASP A 389 -16.65 -38.52 67.83
CA ASP A 389 -15.35 -38.67 68.48
C ASP A 389 -14.59 -39.92 68.00
N TYR A 390 -15.27 -40.89 67.34
CA TYR A 390 -14.65 -42.14 66.91
C TYR A 390 -14.69 -42.32 65.40
N TYR A 391 -13.50 -42.44 64.80
CA TYR A 391 -13.34 -42.79 63.40
C TYR A 391 -12.67 -44.14 63.27
N LEU A 392 -13.17 -44.96 62.35
CA LEU A 392 -12.65 -46.29 62.10
C LEU A 392 -12.22 -46.42 60.65
N LYS A 393 -11.32 -47.36 60.41
CA LYS A 393 -11.02 -47.86 59.07
C LYS A 393 -11.27 -49.34 59.00
N TYR A 394 -11.99 -49.78 57.98
CA TYR A 394 -12.31 -51.19 57.79
C TYR A 394 -11.54 -51.78 56.61
N ALA A 395 -11.03 -52.99 56.79
CA ALA A 395 -10.53 -53.84 55.72
C ALA A 395 -11.23 -55.19 55.81
N ALA A 396 -11.68 -55.72 54.69
CA ALA A 396 -12.43 -56.96 54.67
C ALA A 396 -12.13 -57.81 53.44
N GLN A 397 -12.17 -59.12 53.59
CA GLN A 397 -11.95 -60.05 52.50
C GLN A 397 -12.90 -61.24 52.62
N ARG A 398 -13.40 -61.68 51.46
CA ARG A 398 -14.17 -62.92 51.37
C ARG A 398 -13.25 -64.11 51.62
N ILE A 399 -13.73 -65.12 52.33
CA ILE A 399 -13.00 -66.39 52.56
C ILE A 399 -13.65 -67.55 51.81
N ASN A 400 -14.98 -67.59 51.74
CA ASN A 400 -15.74 -68.55 50.93
C ASN A 400 -17.05 -67.92 50.45
N ASP A 401 -17.89 -68.68 49.73
CA ASP A 401 -19.11 -68.16 49.08
C ASP A 401 -20.10 -67.51 50.05
N SER A 402 -20.01 -67.80 51.36
CA SER A 402 -20.93 -67.30 52.38
C SER A 402 -20.23 -66.65 53.59
N GLN A 403 -18.91 -66.46 53.60
CA GLN A 403 -18.17 -65.89 54.75
C GLN A 403 -17.15 -64.83 54.35
N TYR A 404 -17.09 -63.77 55.15
CA TYR A 404 -16.19 -62.63 55.06
C TYR A 404 -15.55 -62.40 56.42
N ILE A 405 -14.29 -61.97 56.42
CA ILE A 405 -13.63 -61.41 57.60
C ILE A 405 -13.44 -59.93 57.36
N ALA A 406 -13.79 -59.12 58.33
CA ALA A 406 -13.45 -57.71 58.39
C ALA A 406 -12.62 -57.43 59.64
N ILE A 407 -11.69 -56.50 59.52
CA ILE A 407 -10.94 -55.93 60.64
C ILE A 407 -11.20 -54.43 60.66
N SER A 408 -11.17 -53.84 61.85
CA SER A 408 -11.21 -52.40 62.02
C SER A 408 -10.05 -51.88 62.86
N ILE A 409 -9.62 -50.66 62.60
CA ILE A 409 -8.58 -49.95 63.35
C ILE A 409 -9.07 -48.56 63.73
N ASP A 410 -8.69 -48.11 64.93
CA ASP A 410 -8.97 -46.77 65.45
C ASP A 410 -8.09 -45.70 64.78
N ALA A 411 -8.70 -44.54 64.56
CA ALA A 411 -8.07 -43.30 64.16
C ALA A 411 -6.74 -42.99 64.86
N ASP A 412 -6.72 -43.05 66.19
CA ASP A 412 -5.58 -42.60 67.00
C ASP A 412 -4.32 -43.45 66.78
N VAL A 413 -4.51 -44.69 66.31
CA VAL A 413 -3.44 -45.64 65.97
C VAL A 413 -3.07 -45.54 64.50
N PHE A 414 -4.07 -45.34 63.64
CA PHE A 414 -3.92 -45.29 62.20
C PHE A 414 -3.21 -44.01 61.71
N TYR A 415 -3.55 -42.85 62.31
CA TYR A 415 -3.02 -41.55 61.89
C TYR A 415 -1.50 -41.45 61.98
N PRO A 416 -0.83 -41.78 63.12
CA PRO A 416 0.63 -41.63 63.22
C PRO A 416 1.39 -42.53 62.23
N PHE A 417 0.84 -43.71 61.93
CA PHE A 417 1.45 -44.65 60.99
C PHE A 417 1.38 -44.12 59.56
N VAL A 418 0.18 -43.71 59.11
CA VAL A 418 -0.01 -43.18 57.76
C VAL A 418 0.70 -41.84 57.60
N GLU A 419 0.69 -40.97 58.61
CA GLU A 419 1.47 -39.73 58.63
C GLU A 419 2.97 -40.01 58.42
N SER A 420 3.53 -41.04 59.06
CA SER A 420 4.95 -41.41 58.88
C SER A 420 5.29 -41.86 57.45
N GLN A 421 4.34 -42.45 56.71
CA GLN A 421 4.53 -42.79 55.31
C GLN A 421 4.27 -41.61 54.38
N ILE A 422 3.33 -40.72 54.74
CA ILE A 422 2.95 -39.55 53.94
C ILE A 422 3.94 -38.39 54.07
N ALA A 423 4.63 -38.27 55.21
CA ALA A 423 5.54 -37.17 55.53
C ALA A 423 6.54 -36.88 54.39
N ASP A 424 7.05 -37.93 53.75
CA ASP A 424 8.05 -37.83 52.67
C ASP A 424 7.48 -37.98 51.24
N ILE A 425 6.18 -38.25 51.07
CA ILE A 425 5.57 -38.48 49.73
C ILE A 425 5.78 -37.28 48.81
N THR A 426 5.64 -36.07 49.35
CA THR A 426 5.80 -34.85 48.54
C THR A 426 7.26 -34.45 48.37
N SER A 427 8.17 -34.86 49.26
CA SER A 427 9.55 -34.38 49.33
C SER A 427 10.38 -34.66 48.07
N PHE A 428 10.05 -35.70 47.32
CA PHE A 428 10.71 -36.07 46.06
C PHE A 428 9.86 -35.78 44.81
N ARG A 429 8.70 -35.14 44.97
CA ARG A 429 7.78 -34.81 43.88
C ARG A 429 7.86 -33.33 43.56
N HIS A 430 7.96 -33.01 42.27
CA HIS A 430 7.93 -31.64 41.78
C HIS A 430 6.81 -31.47 40.77
N VAL A 431 6.15 -30.32 40.80
CA VAL A 431 5.10 -29.95 39.84
C VAL A 431 5.67 -28.84 38.99
N ASN A 432 6.06 -29.18 37.76
CA ASN A 432 6.89 -28.32 36.93
C ASN A 432 8.15 -27.84 37.69
N ASN A 433 8.55 -26.58 37.56
CA ASN A 433 9.77 -26.04 38.16
C ASN A 433 9.52 -25.42 39.54
N THR A 434 8.44 -24.65 39.70
CA THR A 434 8.16 -23.88 40.92
C THR A 434 6.85 -24.23 41.60
N GLY A 435 6.13 -25.24 41.11
CA GLY A 435 4.89 -25.70 41.72
C GLY A 435 5.09 -26.41 43.06
N HIS A 436 4.02 -26.41 43.86
CA HIS A 436 4.02 -26.96 45.21
C HIS A 436 2.94 -28.02 45.36
N ILE A 437 3.24 -29.03 46.17
CA ILE A 437 2.30 -30.05 46.63
C ILE A 437 2.24 -29.94 48.15
N ILE A 438 1.03 -29.73 48.66
CA ILE A 438 0.76 -29.55 50.08
C ILE A 438 -0.26 -30.62 50.48
N ILE A 439 0.10 -31.44 51.46
CA ILE A 439 -0.84 -32.37 52.11
C ILE A 439 -1.13 -31.82 53.49
N MET A 440 -2.41 -31.63 53.81
CA MET A 440 -2.84 -31.12 55.11
C MET A 440 -3.98 -31.96 55.69
N GLU A 441 -4.10 -31.95 57.01
CA GLU A 441 -5.19 -32.60 57.73
C GLU A 441 -6.51 -31.82 57.62
N HIS A 442 -7.60 -32.46 58.04
CA HIS A 442 -8.91 -31.83 58.20
C HIS A 442 -8.88 -30.56 59.08
N THR A 443 -7.93 -30.47 60.02
CA THR A 443 -7.70 -29.29 60.89
C THR A 443 -7.01 -28.12 60.18
N GLY A 444 -6.42 -28.35 59.00
CA GLY A 444 -5.62 -27.38 58.25
C GLY A 444 -4.12 -27.37 58.60
N ARG A 445 -3.65 -28.33 59.41
CA ARG A 445 -2.22 -28.54 59.70
C ARG A 445 -1.53 -29.19 58.51
N VAL A 446 -0.40 -28.63 58.06
CA VAL A 446 0.41 -29.22 56.97
C VAL A 446 1.20 -30.42 57.47
N VAL A 447 1.03 -31.55 56.78
CA VAL A 447 1.69 -32.84 57.06
C VAL A 447 2.91 -33.04 56.18
N SER A 448 2.77 -32.76 54.88
CA SER A 448 3.85 -32.91 53.90
C SER A 448 3.83 -31.73 52.94
N ASN A 449 5.02 -31.19 52.64
CA ASN A 449 5.21 -30.06 51.74
C ASN A 449 6.55 -30.19 51.00
N ASN A 450 6.52 -30.07 49.68
CA ASN A 450 7.71 -30.17 48.84
C ASN A 450 8.47 -28.83 48.67
N SER A 451 7.85 -27.71 49.03
CA SER A 451 8.38 -26.37 48.76
C SER A 451 9.27 -25.85 49.89
N ASP A 452 8.72 -25.78 51.11
CA ASP A 452 9.40 -25.18 52.25
C ASP A 452 9.08 -25.97 53.53
N PRO A 453 10.08 -26.69 54.09
CA PRO A 453 9.92 -27.48 55.30
C PRO A 453 9.47 -26.67 56.53
N ARG A 454 9.62 -25.34 56.52
CA ARG A 454 9.24 -24.46 57.65
C ARG A 454 7.74 -24.39 57.89
N PHE A 455 6.92 -24.80 56.91
CA PHE A 455 5.46 -24.80 57.01
C PHE A 455 4.89 -26.14 57.51
N ILE A 456 5.71 -27.20 57.60
CA ILE A 456 5.28 -28.49 58.17
C ILE A 456 4.87 -28.27 59.63
N GLY A 457 3.68 -28.75 60.01
CA GLY A 457 3.11 -28.59 61.35
C GLY A 457 2.47 -27.22 61.63
N ARG A 458 2.41 -26.31 60.66
CA ARG A 458 1.72 -25.00 60.78
C ARG A 458 0.41 -25.00 60.02
N GLU A 459 -0.45 -24.04 60.36
CA GLU A 459 -1.66 -23.73 59.59
C GLU A 459 -1.33 -22.73 58.46
N LEU A 460 -1.94 -22.93 57.29
CA LEU A 460 -1.82 -22.04 56.13
C LEU A 460 -2.84 -20.90 56.14
N GLU A 461 -2.80 -20.04 55.12
CA GLU A 461 -3.72 -18.91 54.95
C GLU A 461 -5.20 -19.36 54.99
N PRO A 462 -6.13 -18.52 55.50
CA PRO A 462 -7.54 -18.88 55.65
C PRO A 462 -8.22 -19.31 54.35
N GLU A 463 -7.75 -18.81 53.20
CA GLU A 463 -8.24 -19.14 51.87
C GLU A 463 -8.05 -20.62 51.52
N ILE A 464 -6.95 -21.23 51.98
CA ILE A 464 -6.60 -22.64 51.75
C ILE A 464 -7.09 -23.51 52.91
N LYS A 465 -7.08 -22.98 54.14
CA LYS A 465 -7.55 -23.69 55.34
C LYS A 465 -9.04 -24.05 55.25
N ASN A 466 -9.87 -23.10 54.80
CA ASN A 466 -11.33 -23.21 54.81
C ASN A 466 -11.93 -23.87 53.55
N LEU A 467 -11.14 -24.60 52.76
CA LEU A 467 -11.65 -25.37 51.62
C LEU A 467 -12.68 -26.41 52.11
N SER A 468 -13.91 -26.35 51.58
CA SER A 468 -15.05 -27.14 52.05
C SER A 468 -15.13 -28.52 51.39
N ASP A 469 -15.48 -29.53 52.19
CA ASP A 469 -15.62 -30.93 51.77
C ASP A 469 -16.68 -31.14 50.68
N GLU A 470 -17.68 -30.25 50.58
CA GLU A 470 -18.79 -30.35 49.61
C GLU A 470 -18.45 -29.80 48.21
N SER A 471 -17.31 -29.12 48.03
CA SER A 471 -17.03 -28.42 46.77
C SER A 471 -16.20 -29.26 45.80
N LYS A 472 -16.95 -29.86 44.86
CA LYS A 472 -16.57 -30.42 43.55
C LYS A 472 -15.05 -30.53 43.27
N GLN A 473 -14.60 -31.78 43.25
CA GLN A 473 -13.28 -32.22 42.83
C GLN A 473 -12.79 -31.57 41.52
N PHE A 474 -11.49 -31.24 41.49
CA PHE A 474 -10.75 -30.76 40.32
C PHE A 474 -11.20 -29.44 39.68
N VAL A 475 -11.55 -28.45 40.50
CA VAL A 475 -11.80 -27.08 40.04
C VAL A 475 -10.60 -26.20 40.36
N ARG A 476 -10.00 -25.59 39.33
CA ARG A 476 -8.90 -24.63 39.49
C ARG A 476 -9.43 -23.34 40.11
N GLN A 477 -8.81 -22.92 41.20
CA GLN A 477 -9.05 -21.66 41.89
C GLN A 477 -7.82 -20.74 41.77
N THR A 478 -7.98 -19.48 42.16
CA THR A 478 -6.91 -18.48 42.20
C THR A 478 -6.88 -17.82 43.56
N GLY A 479 -5.71 -17.66 44.14
CA GLY A 479 -5.52 -17.01 45.43
C GLY A 479 -4.05 -16.81 45.74
N ASN A 480 -3.77 -16.30 46.93
CA ASN A 480 -2.39 -16.17 47.37
C ASN A 480 -1.99 -17.41 48.18
N VAL A 481 -0.90 -18.05 47.78
CA VAL A 481 -0.28 -19.15 48.52
C VAL A 481 1.16 -18.76 48.79
N TYR A 482 1.59 -18.76 50.06
CA TYR A 482 2.93 -18.29 50.45
C TYR A 482 3.25 -16.86 49.98
N GLN A 483 2.25 -15.97 50.01
CA GLN A 483 2.35 -14.59 49.53
C GLN A 483 2.57 -14.42 48.01
N GLU A 484 2.45 -15.50 47.22
CA GLU A 484 2.52 -15.44 45.76
C GLU A 484 1.15 -15.73 45.14
N TYR A 485 0.80 -14.98 44.09
CA TYR A 485 -0.45 -15.21 43.37
C TYR A 485 -0.34 -16.46 42.51
N ALA A 486 -1.15 -17.46 42.81
CA ALA A 486 -1.05 -18.78 42.22
C ALA A 486 -2.42 -19.35 41.82
N PHE A 487 -2.38 -20.28 40.87
CA PHE A 487 -3.48 -21.20 40.62
C PHE A 487 -3.33 -22.41 41.54
N TYR A 488 -4.43 -22.89 42.10
CA TYR A 488 -4.41 -24.13 42.86
C TYR A 488 -5.62 -24.99 42.57
N MET A 489 -5.46 -26.28 42.77
CA MET A 489 -6.51 -27.29 42.69
C MET A 489 -6.32 -28.25 43.85
N TYR A 490 -7.41 -28.80 44.35
CA TYR A 490 -7.35 -29.71 45.49
C TYR A 490 -8.33 -30.87 45.38
N HIS A 491 -8.04 -31.89 46.16
CA HIS A 491 -8.84 -33.10 46.28
C HIS A 491 -8.67 -33.70 47.67
N PHE A 492 -9.66 -34.47 48.09
CA PHE A 492 -9.66 -35.16 49.36
C PHE A 492 -9.32 -36.62 49.13
N ALA A 493 -8.28 -37.11 49.79
CA ALA A 493 -7.94 -38.52 49.85
C ALA A 493 -7.94 -38.93 51.31
N GLU A 494 -8.79 -39.89 51.67
CA GLU A 494 -9.04 -40.28 53.05
C GLU A 494 -9.50 -39.07 53.89
N THR A 495 -8.68 -38.60 54.82
CA THR A 495 -8.90 -37.42 55.68
C THR A 495 -7.95 -36.26 55.39
N TYR A 496 -7.12 -36.41 54.36
CA TYR A 496 -6.13 -35.43 53.96
C TYR A 496 -6.63 -34.61 52.77
N LYS A 497 -6.39 -33.31 52.84
CA LYS A 497 -6.55 -32.36 51.74
C LYS A 497 -5.23 -32.30 50.97
N ILE A 498 -5.26 -32.73 49.72
CA ILE A 498 -4.13 -32.61 48.79
C ILE A 498 -4.36 -31.35 47.98
N VAL A 499 -3.45 -30.38 48.09
CA VAL A 499 -3.47 -29.13 47.32
C VAL A 499 -2.24 -29.08 46.45
N VAL A 500 -2.47 -28.91 45.15
CA VAL A 500 -1.41 -28.65 44.17
C VAL A 500 -1.51 -27.20 43.75
N VAL A 501 -0.38 -26.50 43.77
CA VAL A 501 -0.26 -25.06 43.56
C VAL A 501 0.73 -24.80 42.43
N LEU A 502 0.37 -23.94 41.48
CA LEU A 502 1.24 -23.46 40.41
C LEU A 502 1.23 -21.93 40.39
N PRO A 503 2.38 -21.26 40.52
CA PRO A 503 2.48 -19.80 40.41
C PRO A 503 1.90 -19.27 39.09
N TYR A 504 1.29 -18.08 39.12
CA TYR A 504 0.69 -17.48 37.92
C TYR A 504 1.71 -17.30 36.78
N GLU A 505 2.93 -16.84 37.12
CA GLU A 505 3.99 -16.63 36.14
C GLU A 505 4.38 -17.93 35.43
N GLU A 506 4.42 -19.05 36.15
CA GLU A 506 4.76 -20.36 35.59
C GLU A 506 3.67 -20.88 34.64
N VAL A 507 2.39 -20.77 35.03
CA VAL A 507 1.25 -21.15 34.18
C VAL A 507 1.22 -20.31 32.90
N MET A 508 1.50 -19.01 33.02
CA MET A 508 1.45 -18.09 31.89
C MET A 508 2.71 -18.07 31.03
N ASN A 509 3.83 -18.64 31.50
CA ASN A 509 5.09 -18.58 30.77
C ASN A 509 5.00 -19.19 29.36
N ALA A 510 4.31 -20.33 29.23
CA ALA A 510 4.09 -20.98 27.94
C ALA A 510 3.18 -20.15 27.01
N ARG A 511 2.15 -19.50 27.57
CA ARG A 511 1.28 -18.54 26.84
C ARG A 511 2.11 -17.37 26.34
N ASP A 512 2.86 -16.70 27.22
CA ASP A 512 3.59 -15.47 26.90
C ASP A 512 4.67 -15.73 25.85
N SER A 513 5.40 -16.83 25.99
CA SER A 513 6.42 -17.22 25.03
C SER A 513 5.81 -17.52 23.66
N SER A 514 4.70 -18.27 23.63
CA SER A 514 3.99 -18.61 22.39
C SER A 514 3.31 -17.39 21.75
N PHE A 515 2.74 -16.50 22.56
CA PHE A 515 2.09 -15.29 22.10
C PHE A 515 3.09 -14.34 21.44
N ILE A 516 4.21 -14.06 22.12
CA ILE A 516 5.29 -13.21 21.58
C ILE A 516 5.79 -13.77 20.24
N LEU A 517 6.07 -15.07 20.18
CA LEU A 517 6.53 -15.71 18.94
C LEU A 517 5.50 -15.62 17.81
N ASN A 518 4.23 -15.93 18.09
CA ASN A 518 3.16 -15.87 17.10
C ASN A 518 2.92 -14.44 16.60
N THR A 519 2.92 -13.44 17.49
CA THR A 519 2.79 -12.03 17.11
C THR A 519 3.92 -11.61 16.17
N PHE A 520 5.17 -12.01 16.46
CA PHE A 520 6.29 -11.74 15.56
C PHE A 520 6.11 -12.40 14.19
N MET A 521 5.70 -13.67 14.16
CA MET A 521 5.46 -14.39 12.90
C MET A 521 4.30 -13.78 12.10
N GLU A 522 3.24 -13.33 12.76
CA GLU A 522 2.13 -12.62 12.11
C GLU A 522 2.60 -11.33 11.44
N ILE A 523 3.38 -10.49 12.14
CA ILE A 523 3.92 -9.25 11.55
C ILE A 523 4.72 -9.57 10.29
N LEU A 524 5.58 -10.59 10.33
CA LEU A 524 6.39 -11.00 9.18
C LEU A 524 5.51 -11.46 8.00
N ILE A 525 4.52 -12.32 8.25
CA ILE A 525 3.59 -12.82 7.23
C ILE A 525 2.80 -11.67 6.61
N PHE A 526 2.25 -10.76 7.41
CA PHE A 526 1.49 -9.61 6.91
C PHE A 526 2.37 -8.62 6.14
N ALA A 527 3.64 -8.44 6.53
CA ALA A 527 4.59 -7.62 5.79
C ALA A 527 4.91 -8.21 4.40
N ILE A 528 5.11 -9.53 4.33
CA ILE A 528 5.33 -10.25 3.06
C ILE A 528 4.07 -10.15 2.19
N LEU A 529 2.90 -10.40 2.76
CA LEU A 529 1.61 -10.34 2.06
C LEU A 529 1.32 -8.92 1.53
N TYR A 530 1.57 -7.88 2.34
CA TYR A 530 1.50 -6.49 1.91
C TYR A 530 2.39 -6.24 0.69
N THR A 531 3.64 -6.69 0.75
CA THR A 531 4.63 -6.48 -0.32
C THR A 531 4.19 -7.15 -1.62
N ILE A 532 3.70 -8.39 -1.56
CA ILE A 532 3.21 -9.14 -2.72
C ILE A 532 1.98 -8.46 -3.32
N ILE A 533 0.96 -8.16 -2.50
CA ILE A 533 -0.28 -7.53 -2.98
C ILE A 533 0.02 -6.15 -3.56
N TYR A 534 0.85 -5.35 -2.90
CA TYR A 534 1.29 -4.05 -3.40
C TYR A 534 1.91 -4.18 -4.79
N PHE A 535 2.86 -5.11 -4.96
CA PHE A 535 3.56 -5.28 -6.24
C PHE A 535 2.61 -5.76 -7.35
N LEU A 536 1.68 -6.65 -7.01
CA LEU A 536 0.63 -7.10 -7.92
C LEU A 536 -0.27 -5.93 -8.34
N LEU A 537 -0.79 -5.14 -7.41
CA LEU A 537 -1.64 -3.97 -7.72
C LEU A 537 -0.89 -2.92 -8.54
N LYS A 538 0.36 -2.61 -8.18
CA LYS A 538 1.19 -1.64 -8.89
C LYS A 538 1.43 -2.08 -10.33
N ARG A 539 1.79 -3.36 -10.55
CA ARG A 539 2.07 -3.90 -11.88
C ARG A 539 0.82 -4.16 -12.72
N LYS A 540 -0.25 -4.68 -12.12
CA LYS A 540 -1.47 -5.11 -12.83
C LYS A 540 -2.48 -3.98 -13.05
N VAL A 541 -2.43 -2.90 -12.28
CA VAL A 541 -3.42 -1.80 -12.35
C VAL A 541 -2.74 -0.43 -12.49
N VAL A 542 -1.94 0.00 -11.51
CA VAL A 542 -1.46 1.39 -11.43
C VAL A 542 -0.59 1.77 -12.63
N ASN A 543 0.44 0.98 -12.94
CA ASN A 543 1.37 1.30 -14.04
C ASN A 543 0.67 1.32 -15.41
N LYS A 544 -0.43 0.58 -15.55
CA LYS A 544 -1.22 0.52 -16.78
C LYS A 544 -2.04 1.79 -16.97
N ILE A 545 -2.70 2.24 -15.90
CA ILE A 545 -3.42 3.51 -15.89
C ILE A 545 -2.45 4.67 -16.16
N GLU A 546 -1.24 4.65 -15.57
CA GLU A 546 -0.21 5.65 -15.85
C GLU A 546 0.19 5.67 -17.33
N ARG A 547 0.33 4.52 -17.98
CA ARG A 547 0.59 4.45 -19.43
C ARG A 547 -0.57 5.03 -20.25
N ILE A 548 -1.82 4.65 -19.95
CA ILE A 548 -3.00 5.19 -20.64
C ILE A 548 -3.02 6.72 -20.52
N ASN A 549 -2.89 7.26 -19.31
CA ASN A 549 -2.88 8.70 -19.09
C ASN A 549 -1.73 9.41 -19.82
N SER A 550 -0.55 8.77 -19.89
CA SER A 550 0.58 9.35 -20.62
C SER A 550 0.35 9.39 -22.13
N SER A 551 -0.25 8.34 -22.71
CA SER A 551 -0.62 8.32 -24.12
C SER A 551 -1.73 9.32 -24.42
N LEU A 552 -2.76 9.36 -23.56
CA LEU A 552 -3.88 10.30 -23.70
C LEU A 552 -3.43 11.75 -23.58
N GLY A 553 -2.48 12.06 -22.68
CA GLY A 553 -1.91 13.39 -22.55
C GLY A 553 -1.29 13.88 -23.86
N LYS A 554 -0.54 13.03 -24.56
CA LYS A 554 0.06 13.38 -25.86
C LYS A 554 -0.98 13.54 -26.97
N ILE A 555 -2.07 12.76 -26.94
CA ILE A 555 -3.21 12.92 -27.86
C ILE A 555 -3.89 14.28 -27.64
N ILE A 556 -4.07 14.68 -26.38
CA ILE A 556 -4.63 15.99 -26.01
C ILE A 556 -3.70 17.13 -26.46
N ASP A 557 -2.38 16.94 -26.38
CA ASP A 557 -1.37 17.90 -26.86
C ASP A 557 -1.27 17.97 -28.41
N GLY A 558 -2.10 17.21 -29.14
CA GLY A 558 -2.26 17.30 -30.59
C GLY A 558 -1.67 16.14 -31.40
N ASP A 559 -0.95 15.20 -30.78
CA ASP A 559 -0.43 14.02 -31.48
C ASP A 559 -1.49 12.91 -31.56
N LEU A 560 -2.38 13.03 -32.55
CA LEU A 560 -3.44 12.06 -32.79
C LEU A 560 -2.92 10.70 -33.33
N TYR A 561 -1.65 10.57 -33.73
CA TYR A 561 -1.12 9.31 -34.26
C TYR A 561 -0.74 8.31 -33.17
N ILE A 562 -0.60 8.77 -31.93
CA ILE A 562 -0.35 7.91 -30.79
C ILE A 562 -1.55 7.01 -30.55
N LYS A 563 -1.26 5.73 -30.36
CA LYS A 563 -2.23 4.74 -29.90
C LYS A 563 -2.08 4.47 -28.42
N VAL A 564 -3.21 4.33 -27.74
CA VAL A 564 -3.26 3.76 -26.40
C VAL A 564 -3.18 2.25 -26.56
N ASP A 565 -2.09 1.62 -26.09
CA ASP A 565 -1.91 0.18 -26.16
C ASP A 565 -1.58 -0.40 -24.78
N VAL A 566 -2.60 -0.94 -24.12
CA VAL A 566 -2.48 -1.59 -22.83
C VAL A 566 -3.21 -2.94 -22.83
N ASN A 567 -2.73 -3.87 -23.66
CA ASN A 567 -3.37 -5.19 -23.90
C ASN A 567 -3.02 -6.27 -22.88
N SER A 568 -3.44 -6.08 -21.63
CA SER A 568 -2.99 -6.92 -20.51
C SER A 568 -4.09 -7.51 -19.65
N SER A 569 -5.30 -6.97 -19.76
CA SER A 569 -6.56 -7.58 -19.33
C SER A 569 -7.63 -7.18 -20.32
N TYR A 570 -8.76 -7.88 -20.29
CA TYR A 570 -9.89 -7.59 -21.16
C TYR A 570 -10.36 -6.13 -21.02
N GLU A 571 -10.47 -5.63 -19.79
CA GLU A 571 -10.94 -4.28 -19.49
C GLU A 571 -10.01 -3.21 -20.06
N PHE A 572 -8.69 -3.39 -19.90
CA PHE A 572 -7.71 -2.44 -20.44
C PHE A 572 -7.61 -2.52 -21.97
N ALA A 573 -7.77 -3.71 -22.56
CA ALA A 573 -7.80 -3.88 -24.01
C ALA A 573 -9.05 -3.23 -24.62
N SER A 574 -10.22 -3.45 -24.02
CA SER A 574 -11.48 -2.79 -24.43
C SER A 574 -11.33 -1.27 -24.34
N LEU A 575 -10.89 -0.74 -23.19
CA LEU A 575 -10.71 0.70 -23.02
C LEU A 575 -9.70 1.29 -24.03
N SER A 576 -8.60 0.59 -24.28
CA SER A 576 -7.61 1.01 -25.29
C SER A 576 -8.22 1.04 -26.69
N SER A 577 -9.00 0.02 -27.04
CA SER A 577 -9.72 -0.06 -28.33
C SER A 577 -10.72 1.08 -28.49
N ASP A 578 -11.54 1.34 -27.47
CA ASP A 578 -12.58 2.38 -27.51
C ASP A 578 -11.98 3.79 -27.64
N ILE A 579 -10.87 4.07 -26.93
CA ILE A 579 -10.14 5.32 -27.06
C ILE A 579 -9.57 5.47 -28.47
N ASN A 580 -8.88 4.45 -28.99
CA ASN A 580 -8.29 4.50 -30.33
C ASN A 580 -9.36 4.65 -31.42
N TYR A 581 -10.50 3.96 -31.29
CA TYR A 581 -11.63 4.10 -32.20
C TYR A 581 -12.18 5.53 -32.21
N THR A 582 -12.29 6.16 -31.04
CA THR A 582 -12.74 7.55 -30.91
C THR A 582 -11.75 8.52 -31.58
N VAL A 583 -10.45 8.31 -31.39
CA VAL A 583 -9.39 9.12 -32.02
C VAL A 583 -9.38 8.97 -33.54
N ASP A 584 -9.53 7.74 -34.05
CA ASP A 584 -9.58 7.49 -35.49
C ASP A 584 -10.87 8.08 -36.12
N THR A 585 -11.99 8.05 -35.38
CA THR A 585 -13.23 8.73 -35.79
C THR A 585 -13.04 10.26 -35.84
N LEU A 586 -12.36 10.84 -34.85
CA LEU A 586 -12.04 12.27 -34.81
C LEU A 586 -11.17 12.68 -36.01
N LYS A 587 -10.11 11.92 -36.32
CA LYS A 587 -9.26 12.16 -37.51
C LYS A 587 -10.07 12.19 -38.79
N LYS A 588 -11.00 11.23 -38.93
CA LYS A 588 -11.88 11.15 -40.10
C LYS A 588 -12.73 12.42 -40.23
N TYR A 589 -13.35 12.90 -39.15
CA TYR A 589 -14.13 14.13 -39.19
C TYR A 589 -13.29 15.37 -39.52
N ILE A 590 -12.06 15.47 -39.00
CA ILE A 590 -11.15 16.56 -39.34
C ILE A 590 -10.83 16.53 -40.84
N THR A 591 -10.47 15.36 -41.37
CA THR A 591 -10.14 15.21 -42.80
C THR A 591 -11.34 15.53 -43.69
N GLU A 592 -12.55 15.10 -43.30
CA GLU A 592 -13.78 15.41 -44.02
C GLU A 592 -14.10 16.91 -43.98
N ALA A 593 -13.85 17.59 -42.86
CA ALA A 593 -14.03 19.02 -42.71
C ALA A 593 -13.02 19.83 -43.54
N GLU A 594 -11.73 19.47 -43.50
CA GLU A 594 -10.67 20.06 -44.33
C GLU A 594 -11.04 19.96 -45.81
N LYS A 595 -11.38 18.76 -46.28
CA LYS A 595 -11.78 18.55 -47.67
C LYS A 595 -12.99 19.41 -48.07
N ARG A 596 -13.99 19.52 -47.20
CA ARG A 596 -15.17 20.34 -47.46
C ARG A 596 -14.80 21.82 -47.60
N ILE A 597 -13.90 22.33 -46.76
CA ILE A 597 -13.41 23.71 -46.84
C ILE A 597 -12.66 23.92 -48.15
N ASP A 598 -11.80 22.98 -48.54
CA ASP A 598 -11.07 23.04 -49.82
C ASP A 598 -12.03 23.07 -51.02
N ASP A 599 -13.05 22.20 -51.03
CA ASP A 599 -14.07 22.16 -52.07
C ASP A 599 -14.87 23.48 -52.14
N GLU A 600 -15.25 24.05 -50.99
CA GLU A 600 -15.95 25.36 -50.91
C GLU A 600 -15.07 26.52 -51.41
N LEU A 601 -13.77 26.53 -51.09
CA LEU A 601 -12.81 27.53 -51.57
C LEU A 601 -12.54 27.40 -53.09
N ALA A 602 -12.42 26.18 -53.60
CA ALA A 602 -12.26 25.94 -55.04
C ALA A 602 -13.47 26.41 -55.85
N PHE A 603 -14.68 26.24 -55.30
CA PHE A 603 -15.90 26.79 -55.89
C PHE A 603 -15.88 28.33 -55.89
N ALA A 604 -15.48 28.96 -54.78
CA ALA A 604 -15.36 30.42 -54.69
C ALA A 604 -14.36 30.97 -55.74
N LYS A 605 -13.22 30.30 -55.93
CA LYS A 605 -12.24 30.62 -56.99
C LYS A 605 -12.87 30.62 -58.38
N THR A 606 -13.71 29.62 -58.65
CA THR A 606 -14.40 29.49 -59.94
C THR A 606 -15.38 30.65 -60.16
N ILE A 607 -16.14 31.05 -59.13
CA ILE A 607 -17.04 32.22 -59.20
C ILE A 607 -16.23 33.49 -59.47
N GLN A 608 -15.14 33.73 -58.73
CA GLN A 608 -14.29 34.89 -58.92
C GLN A 608 -13.73 34.98 -60.34
N ALA A 609 -13.13 33.89 -60.84
CA ALA A 609 -12.60 33.83 -62.20
C ALA A 609 -13.68 34.10 -63.27
N SER A 610 -14.89 33.56 -63.08
CA SER A 610 -16.01 33.80 -64.02
C SER A 610 -16.52 35.24 -64.02
N SER A 611 -16.29 35.98 -62.93
CA SER A 611 -16.69 37.39 -62.83
C SER A 611 -15.75 38.32 -63.62
N LEU A 612 -14.52 37.89 -63.92
CA LEU A 612 -13.50 38.67 -64.62
C LEU A 612 -13.53 38.44 -66.14
N PRO A 613 -13.24 39.46 -66.97
CA PRO A 613 -13.12 39.26 -68.41
C PRO A 613 -11.96 38.31 -68.75
N SER A 614 -12.28 37.11 -69.25
CA SER A 614 -11.28 36.06 -69.52
C SER A 614 -11.16 35.67 -71.00
N THR A 615 -12.06 36.17 -71.85
CA THR A 615 -12.03 35.92 -73.29
C THR A 615 -11.15 36.96 -73.99
N PHE A 616 -10.08 36.52 -74.64
CA PHE A 616 -9.19 37.36 -75.45
C PHE A 616 -9.03 36.80 -76.87
N PRO A 617 -9.00 37.64 -77.93
CA PRO A 617 -9.13 39.09 -77.91
C PRO A 617 -10.54 39.54 -77.48
N ALA A 618 -10.62 40.53 -76.60
CA ALA A 618 -11.88 40.94 -75.95
C ALA A 618 -12.90 41.54 -76.92
N PHE A 619 -12.42 42.25 -77.95
CA PHE A 619 -13.24 42.93 -78.94
C PHE A 619 -12.72 42.63 -80.36
N PRO A 620 -12.94 41.43 -80.92
CA PRO A 620 -12.39 41.03 -82.22
C PRO A 620 -12.76 41.98 -83.37
N ASP A 621 -13.92 42.62 -83.29
CA ASP A 621 -14.45 43.53 -84.31
C ASP A 621 -13.93 44.98 -84.18
N LYS A 622 -13.15 45.29 -83.14
CA LYS A 622 -12.59 46.64 -82.89
C LYS A 622 -11.08 46.61 -83.13
N LYS A 623 -10.63 47.28 -84.20
CA LYS A 623 -9.21 47.34 -84.58
C LYS A 623 -8.48 48.57 -84.05
N GLN A 624 -9.21 49.51 -83.46
CA GLN A 624 -8.66 50.78 -82.97
C GLN A 624 -7.81 50.65 -81.72
N PHE A 625 -7.93 49.54 -80.99
CA PHE A 625 -7.15 49.25 -79.79
C PHE A 625 -6.94 47.74 -79.60
N ASP A 626 -6.03 47.39 -78.71
CA ASP A 626 -5.81 46.03 -78.20
C ASP A 626 -5.79 46.07 -76.68
N ILE A 627 -6.21 45.00 -76.02
CA ILE A 627 -6.30 44.92 -74.56
C ILE A 627 -6.05 43.50 -74.08
N TYR A 628 -5.22 43.36 -73.06
CA TYR A 628 -4.93 42.07 -72.42
C TYR A 628 -4.76 42.24 -70.92
N ALA A 629 -5.25 41.27 -70.15
CA ALA A 629 -5.19 41.30 -68.70
C ALA A 629 -4.99 39.91 -68.11
N THR A 630 -4.37 39.87 -66.93
CA THR A 630 -4.12 38.65 -66.15
C THR A 630 -4.27 38.95 -64.67
N MET A 631 -4.69 37.96 -63.90
CA MET A 631 -4.75 38.02 -62.44
C MET A 631 -4.36 36.65 -61.89
N ASP A 632 -3.38 36.63 -60.99
CA ASP A 632 -2.90 35.46 -60.28
C ASP A 632 -3.09 35.69 -58.78
N THR A 633 -4.00 34.95 -58.16
CA THR A 633 -4.32 35.11 -56.73
C THR A 633 -3.25 34.47 -55.83
N ALA A 634 -2.88 35.14 -54.74
CA ALA A 634 -1.95 34.60 -53.74
C ALA A 634 -2.55 33.45 -52.92
N LYS A 635 -3.88 33.48 -52.76
CA LYS A 635 -4.68 32.41 -52.14
C LYS A 635 -5.65 31.81 -53.16
N GLU A 636 -6.59 30.99 -52.70
CA GLU A 636 -7.65 30.40 -53.50
C GLU A 636 -8.53 31.50 -54.14
N VAL A 637 -8.77 32.60 -53.43
CA VAL A 637 -9.45 33.81 -53.92
C VAL A 637 -8.73 35.08 -53.46
N GLY A 638 -8.79 36.12 -54.28
CA GLY A 638 -8.05 37.39 -54.08
C GLY A 638 -8.93 38.64 -53.92
N GLY A 639 -8.35 39.76 -53.50
CA GLY A 639 -8.97 41.09 -53.46
C GLY A 639 -8.81 41.88 -54.76
N ASP A 640 -7.79 41.57 -55.54
CA ASP A 640 -7.52 42.21 -56.83
C ASP A 640 -8.62 41.97 -57.87
N PHE A 641 -8.76 42.93 -58.80
CA PHE A 641 -9.55 42.75 -60.00
C PHE A 641 -9.22 43.74 -61.13
N TYR A 642 -9.65 43.35 -62.33
CA TYR A 642 -9.76 44.23 -63.48
C TYR A 642 -11.14 44.09 -64.14
N ASP A 643 -11.53 45.10 -64.89
CA ASP A 643 -12.66 45.01 -65.83
C ASP A 643 -12.41 45.95 -67.01
N PHE A 644 -13.03 45.63 -68.14
CA PHE A 644 -13.06 46.50 -69.31
C PHE A 644 -14.32 46.23 -70.13
N TYR A 645 -14.92 47.29 -70.66
CA TYR A 645 -16.15 47.21 -71.43
C TYR A 645 -16.34 48.46 -72.29
N VAL A 646 -16.89 48.26 -73.48
CA VAL A 646 -17.26 49.37 -74.37
C VAL A 646 -18.59 49.96 -73.88
N ILE A 647 -18.61 51.28 -73.62
CA ILE A 647 -19.75 51.99 -73.02
C ILE A 647 -20.53 52.84 -74.03
N ASP A 648 -19.90 53.18 -75.15
CA ASP A 648 -20.49 53.91 -76.27
C ASP A 648 -19.78 53.51 -77.58
N LYS A 649 -20.19 54.05 -78.74
CA LYS A 649 -19.65 53.72 -80.06
C LYS A 649 -18.12 53.79 -80.15
N TYR A 650 -17.52 54.77 -79.46
CA TYR A 650 -16.08 55.04 -79.45
C TYR A 650 -15.45 55.10 -78.06
N LYS A 651 -16.15 54.70 -76.99
CA LYS A 651 -15.63 54.79 -75.62
C LYS A 651 -15.39 53.41 -75.01
N LEU A 652 -14.17 53.16 -74.56
CA LEU A 652 -13.76 51.98 -73.81
C LEU A 652 -13.48 52.37 -72.36
N ALA A 653 -14.25 51.82 -71.43
CA ALA A 653 -13.95 51.92 -70.01
C ALA A 653 -13.04 50.75 -69.60
N PHE A 654 -12.04 51.01 -68.76
CA PHE A 654 -11.14 50.00 -68.23
C PHE A 654 -10.65 50.39 -66.83
N LEU A 655 -10.40 49.38 -66.00
CA LEU A 655 -9.91 49.58 -64.64
C LEU A 655 -9.03 48.44 -64.16
N ILE A 656 -8.20 48.78 -63.18
CA ILE A 656 -7.53 47.84 -62.29
C ILE A 656 -7.72 48.33 -60.85
N ALA A 657 -7.88 47.41 -59.92
CA ALA A 657 -8.13 47.74 -58.52
C ALA A 657 -7.68 46.61 -57.60
N ASP A 658 -7.38 46.99 -56.36
CA ASP A 658 -6.98 46.10 -55.27
C ASP A 658 -7.77 46.45 -54.00
N VAL A 659 -8.26 45.42 -53.32
CA VAL A 659 -9.03 45.52 -52.08
C VAL A 659 -8.15 45.15 -50.90
N SER A 660 -8.11 46.01 -49.89
CA SER A 660 -7.39 45.75 -48.65
C SER A 660 -7.86 44.46 -47.97
N GLY A 661 -6.93 43.55 -47.68
CA GLY A 661 -7.22 42.25 -47.06
C GLY A 661 -6.99 41.10 -48.03
N LYS A 662 -7.24 39.85 -47.60
CA LYS A 662 -6.99 38.64 -48.41
C LYS A 662 -8.07 37.58 -48.17
N GLY A 663 -8.23 36.66 -49.12
CA GLY A 663 -9.18 35.56 -49.01
C GLY A 663 -10.63 35.98 -49.24
N ILE A 664 -11.59 35.23 -48.68
CA ILE A 664 -13.02 35.36 -48.98
C ILE A 664 -13.58 36.78 -48.74
N PRO A 665 -13.30 37.47 -47.62
CA PRO A 665 -13.88 38.80 -47.37
C PRO A 665 -13.46 39.83 -48.44
N ALA A 666 -12.18 39.84 -48.81
CA ALA A 666 -11.66 40.74 -49.84
C ALA A 666 -12.27 40.43 -51.22
N ALA A 667 -12.40 39.14 -51.56
CA ALA A 667 -13.03 38.72 -52.82
C ALA A 667 -14.51 39.12 -52.93
N MET A 668 -15.26 39.09 -51.82
CA MET A 668 -16.66 39.54 -51.80
C MET A 668 -16.77 41.05 -52.00
N PHE A 669 -15.93 41.83 -51.30
CA PHE A 669 -15.92 43.29 -51.43
C PHE A 669 -15.43 43.74 -52.81
N MET A 670 -14.49 42.99 -53.39
CA MET A 670 -14.09 43.15 -54.78
C MET A 670 -15.29 43.02 -55.73
N MET A 671 -16.11 41.98 -55.60
CA MET A 671 -17.27 41.78 -56.47
C MET A 671 -18.27 42.94 -56.35
N GLU A 672 -18.45 43.46 -55.13
CA GLU A 672 -19.31 44.61 -54.86
C GLU A 672 -18.77 45.90 -55.50
N ALA A 673 -17.49 46.20 -55.30
CA ALA A 673 -16.82 47.35 -55.91
C ALA A 673 -16.87 47.29 -57.45
N LYS A 674 -16.55 46.13 -58.01
CA LYS A 674 -16.64 45.88 -59.45
C LYS A 674 -18.05 46.13 -60.00
N ALA A 675 -19.07 45.58 -59.34
CA ALA A 675 -20.46 45.75 -59.76
C ALA A 675 -20.90 47.22 -59.67
N ALA A 676 -20.54 47.92 -58.60
CA ALA A 676 -20.84 49.34 -58.40
C ALA A 676 -20.22 50.21 -59.52
N ILE A 677 -18.92 50.06 -59.77
CA ILE A 677 -18.20 50.80 -60.82
C ILE A 677 -18.83 50.53 -62.19
N LYS A 678 -19.09 49.26 -62.52
CA LYS A 678 -19.68 48.86 -63.80
C LYS A 678 -21.07 49.45 -64.02
N ASN A 679 -21.93 49.40 -63.01
CA ASN A 679 -23.29 49.93 -63.11
C ASN A 679 -23.31 51.44 -63.24
N LEU A 680 -22.48 52.16 -62.48
CA LEU A 680 -22.36 53.62 -62.57
C LEU A 680 -21.78 54.08 -63.91
N THR A 681 -20.83 53.31 -64.47
CA THR A 681 -20.24 53.64 -65.78
C THR A 681 -21.26 53.52 -66.93
N LYS A 682 -22.22 52.58 -66.85
CA LYS A 682 -23.30 52.45 -67.86
C LYS A 682 -24.18 53.70 -67.96
N GLY A 683 -24.20 54.54 -66.93
CA GLY A 683 -24.87 55.84 -66.95
C GLY A 683 -24.16 56.91 -67.80
N LEU A 684 -23.07 56.56 -68.50
CA LEU A 684 -22.23 57.48 -69.29
C LEU A 684 -21.68 58.66 -68.47
N LEU A 685 -21.51 58.45 -67.16
CA LEU A 685 -20.89 59.41 -66.25
C LEU A 685 -19.38 59.53 -66.54
N LYS A 686 -18.81 60.67 -66.17
CA LYS A 686 -17.35 60.88 -66.23
C LYS A 686 -16.61 60.09 -65.13
N PRO A 687 -15.31 59.78 -65.30
CA PRO A 687 -14.56 58.98 -64.34
C PRO A 687 -14.60 59.46 -62.89
N ASP A 688 -14.54 60.78 -62.67
CA ASP A 688 -14.63 61.41 -61.35
C ASP A 688 -16.00 61.22 -60.69
N GLU A 689 -17.08 61.34 -61.46
CA GLU A 689 -18.44 61.10 -60.97
C GLU A 689 -18.68 59.61 -60.65
N VAL A 690 -18.14 58.70 -61.47
CA VAL A 690 -18.22 57.25 -61.22
C VAL A 690 -17.51 56.91 -59.92
N MET A 691 -16.26 57.36 -59.73
CA MET A 691 -15.50 57.06 -58.50
C MET A 691 -16.12 57.71 -57.26
N THR A 692 -16.62 58.94 -57.36
CA THR A 692 -17.29 59.63 -56.25
C THR A 692 -18.53 58.86 -55.77
N LYS A 693 -19.40 58.43 -56.70
CA LYS A 693 -20.60 57.65 -56.36
C LYS A 693 -20.28 56.24 -55.89
N THR A 694 -19.26 55.60 -56.46
CA THR A 694 -18.77 54.29 -55.98
C THR A 694 -18.28 54.40 -54.54
N ASN A 695 -17.53 55.46 -54.22
CA ASN A 695 -17.04 55.70 -52.87
C ASN A 695 -18.19 55.87 -51.85
N GLU A 696 -19.20 56.68 -52.19
CA GLU A 696 -20.41 56.84 -51.37
C GLU A 696 -21.13 55.51 -51.15
N PHE A 697 -21.30 54.71 -52.22
CA PHE A 697 -21.96 53.40 -52.14
C PHE A 697 -21.20 52.43 -51.24
N LEU A 698 -19.89 52.28 -51.45
CA LEU A 698 -19.06 51.36 -50.68
C LEU A 698 -18.87 51.81 -49.23
N ALA A 699 -18.78 53.12 -48.96
CA ALA A 699 -18.61 53.65 -47.60
C ALA A 699 -19.86 53.47 -46.72
N GLN A 700 -21.08 53.47 -47.30
CA GLN A 700 -22.34 53.39 -46.56
C GLN A 700 -22.56 52.08 -45.79
N HIS A 701 -21.87 50.99 -46.17
CA HIS A 701 -22.02 49.66 -45.55
C HIS A 701 -20.67 48.97 -45.28
N ASN A 702 -19.62 49.74 -45.00
CA ASN A 702 -18.26 49.23 -44.81
C ASN A 702 -17.94 48.84 -43.35
N ASP A 703 -18.73 47.94 -42.75
CA ASP A 703 -18.50 47.47 -41.36
C ASP A 703 -17.14 46.78 -41.19
N ALA A 704 -16.58 46.26 -42.29
CA ALA A 704 -15.29 45.58 -42.34
C ALA A 704 -14.08 46.54 -42.39
N ASN A 705 -14.31 47.86 -42.51
CA ASN A 705 -13.26 48.87 -42.71
C ASN A 705 -12.29 48.54 -43.86
N MET A 706 -12.80 47.93 -44.94
CA MET A 706 -12.02 47.61 -46.14
C MET A 706 -11.98 48.81 -47.08
N PHE A 707 -10.90 48.99 -47.81
CA PHE A 707 -10.78 50.04 -48.83
C PHE A 707 -10.33 49.45 -50.16
N VAL A 708 -10.58 50.17 -51.24
CA VAL A 708 -10.21 49.74 -52.59
C VAL A 708 -9.32 50.80 -53.23
N THR A 709 -8.10 50.43 -53.60
CA THR A 709 -7.29 51.23 -54.52
C THR A 709 -7.80 50.99 -55.94
N CYS A 710 -8.00 52.03 -56.75
CA CYS A 710 -8.52 51.85 -58.11
C CYS A 710 -7.93 52.86 -59.09
N TRP A 711 -7.47 52.37 -60.25
CA TRP A 711 -7.20 53.20 -61.41
C TRP A 711 -8.30 52.95 -62.45
N PHE A 712 -9.07 53.99 -62.78
CA PHE A 712 -10.20 53.90 -63.71
C PHE A 712 -10.07 54.91 -64.85
N GLY A 713 -10.18 54.44 -66.09
CA GLY A 713 -10.08 55.28 -67.28
C GLY A 713 -11.15 54.98 -68.33
N ILE A 714 -11.46 56.00 -69.12
CA ILE A 714 -12.31 55.94 -70.31
C ILE A 714 -11.49 56.46 -71.50
N LEU A 715 -11.19 55.57 -72.43
CA LEU A 715 -10.52 55.89 -73.70
C LEU A 715 -11.56 56.16 -74.79
N ASP A 716 -11.53 57.36 -75.36
CA ASP A 716 -12.14 57.63 -76.66
C ASP A 716 -11.21 57.06 -77.75
N PHE A 717 -11.50 55.85 -78.22
CA PHE A 717 -10.68 55.16 -79.22
C PHE A 717 -10.87 55.69 -80.65
N LYS A 718 -11.60 56.81 -80.84
CA LYS A 718 -11.58 57.58 -82.08
C LYS A 718 -10.49 58.65 -82.06
N THR A 719 -10.31 59.33 -80.94
CA THR A 719 -9.36 60.45 -80.80
C THR A 719 -8.04 60.06 -80.12
N GLY A 720 -8.05 58.99 -79.33
CA GLY A 720 -6.94 58.62 -78.43
C GLY A 720 -7.01 59.31 -77.06
N HIS A 721 -8.05 60.12 -76.81
CA HIS A 721 -8.19 60.87 -75.56
C HIS A 721 -8.60 59.96 -74.40
N VAL A 722 -7.90 60.04 -73.27
CA VAL A 722 -8.17 59.27 -72.06
C VAL A 722 -8.55 60.21 -70.92
N GLU A 723 -9.78 60.10 -70.43
CA GLU A 723 -10.23 60.66 -69.15
C GLU A 723 -10.03 59.60 -68.06
N PHE A 724 -9.42 59.91 -66.93
CA PHE A 724 -9.15 58.93 -65.87
C PHE A 724 -9.16 59.53 -64.45
N VAL A 725 -9.24 58.64 -63.46
CA VAL A 725 -9.07 58.90 -62.03
C VAL A 725 -8.15 57.85 -61.44
N ASN A 726 -7.25 58.27 -60.55
CA ASN A 726 -6.48 57.37 -59.71
C ASN A 726 -6.90 57.55 -58.24
N ALA A 727 -7.72 56.62 -57.74
CA ALA A 727 -8.16 56.49 -56.36
C ALA A 727 -7.13 55.70 -55.53
N GLY A 728 -5.96 56.29 -55.31
CA GLY A 728 -4.90 55.75 -54.44
C GLY A 728 -4.14 54.53 -54.97
N HIS A 729 -4.31 54.17 -56.24
CA HIS A 729 -3.67 53.04 -56.90
C HIS A 729 -2.26 53.34 -57.46
N ASN A 730 -1.53 52.29 -57.81
CA ASN A 730 -0.19 52.37 -58.40
C ASN A 730 -0.20 53.18 -59.70
N SER A 731 0.92 53.86 -59.99
CA SER A 731 1.01 54.66 -61.22
C SER A 731 1.25 53.78 -62.43
N PRO A 732 0.50 53.93 -63.52
CA PRO A 732 0.72 53.13 -64.72
C PRO A 732 1.98 53.59 -65.45
N LEU A 733 2.52 52.69 -66.27
CA LEU A 733 3.57 53.02 -67.24
C LEU A 733 2.95 53.27 -68.62
N VAL A 734 3.46 54.28 -69.32
CA VAL A 734 3.13 54.55 -70.72
C VAL A 734 4.32 54.24 -71.61
N TYR A 735 4.08 53.54 -72.71
CA TYR A 735 5.01 53.39 -73.82
C TYR A 735 4.77 54.51 -74.81
N ARG A 736 5.76 55.39 -74.96
CA ARG A 736 5.77 56.49 -75.92
C ARG A 736 7.20 56.76 -76.38
N ASP A 737 7.36 57.19 -77.63
CA ASP A 737 8.67 57.54 -78.22
C ASP A 737 9.74 56.43 -78.04
N GLY A 738 9.32 55.17 -78.08
CA GLY A 738 10.21 54.02 -77.95
C GLY A 738 10.68 53.72 -76.52
N LYS A 739 10.05 54.27 -75.48
CA LYS A 739 10.40 54.00 -74.08
C LYS A 739 9.16 53.83 -73.20
N TRP A 740 9.20 52.89 -72.24
CA TRP A 740 8.26 52.83 -71.12
C TRP A 740 8.69 53.78 -70.01
N SER A 741 7.75 54.55 -69.46
CA SER A 741 7.99 55.41 -68.30
C SER A 741 6.71 55.63 -67.49
N TYR A 742 6.85 55.91 -66.19
CA TYR A 742 5.72 56.20 -65.30
C TYR A 742 5.00 57.50 -65.68
N ILE A 743 3.67 57.46 -65.70
CA ILE A 743 2.85 58.66 -65.90
C ILE A 743 2.91 59.54 -64.65
N LYS A 744 3.18 60.84 -64.85
CA LYS A 744 3.02 61.86 -63.81
C LYS A 744 1.54 62.18 -63.66
N GLN A 745 0.96 61.81 -62.53
CA GLN A 745 -0.46 62.01 -62.20
C GLN A 745 -0.62 62.35 -60.73
N LYS A 746 -1.73 62.97 -60.36
CA LYS A 746 -2.17 63.10 -58.97
C LYS A 746 -2.84 61.80 -58.52
N ARG A 747 -2.58 61.38 -57.28
CA ARG A 747 -3.26 60.26 -56.64
C ARG A 747 -4.25 60.82 -55.62
N ASP A 748 -5.52 60.45 -55.74
CA ASP A 748 -6.58 60.75 -54.77
C ASP A 748 -6.57 59.72 -53.62
N VAL A 749 -7.47 59.91 -52.64
CA VAL A 749 -7.72 58.95 -51.56
C VAL A 749 -8.29 57.64 -52.13
N VAL A 750 -8.09 56.52 -51.45
CA VAL A 750 -8.68 55.22 -51.82
C VAL A 750 -10.20 55.20 -51.64
N LEU A 751 -10.90 54.35 -52.39
CA LEU A 751 -12.35 54.18 -52.26
C LEU A 751 -12.70 53.56 -50.90
N ALA A 752 -13.89 53.92 -50.39
CA ALA A 752 -14.47 53.44 -49.14
C ALA A 752 -13.73 53.83 -47.84
N ALA A 753 -12.69 54.67 -47.92
CA ALA A 753 -11.96 55.15 -46.74
C ALA A 753 -12.51 56.45 -46.15
N VAL A 754 -13.04 57.36 -46.97
CA VAL A 754 -13.56 58.66 -46.53
C VAL A 754 -14.91 58.93 -47.19
N ASP A 755 -15.96 59.00 -46.39
CA ASP A 755 -17.31 59.28 -46.86
C ASP A 755 -17.42 60.68 -47.51
N GLY A 756 -18.17 60.78 -48.61
CA GLY A 756 -18.38 62.03 -49.36
C GLY A 756 -17.15 62.61 -50.08
N TYR A 757 -16.02 61.88 -50.19
CA TYR A 757 -14.84 62.36 -50.92
C TYR A 757 -15.12 62.50 -52.42
N LYS A 758 -14.70 63.63 -53.01
CA LYS A 758 -14.85 63.93 -54.45
C LYS A 758 -13.54 63.71 -55.18
N TYR A 759 -13.57 62.92 -56.23
CA TYR A 759 -12.39 62.54 -57.02
C TYR A 759 -12.07 63.56 -58.10
N THR A 760 -10.79 63.63 -58.49
CA THR A 760 -10.29 64.61 -59.46
C THR A 760 -10.12 63.99 -60.84
N LEU A 761 -10.86 64.50 -61.82
CA LEU A 761 -10.69 64.12 -63.23
C LEU A 761 -9.31 64.55 -63.75
N GLN A 762 -8.62 63.63 -64.41
CA GLN A 762 -7.35 63.86 -65.10
C GLN A 762 -7.45 63.34 -66.53
N GLU A 763 -6.59 63.86 -67.42
CA GLU A 763 -6.64 63.52 -68.84
C GLU A 763 -5.25 63.45 -69.48
N PHE A 764 -5.10 62.61 -70.49
CA PHE A 764 -3.97 62.59 -71.43
C PHE A 764 -4.40 61.99 -72.76
N ASP A 765 -3.64 62.26 -73.83
CA ASP A 765 -3.87 61.68 -75.15
C ASP A 765 -2.87 60.54 -75.44
N LEU A 766 -3.34 59.48 -76.07
CA LEU A 766 -2.53 58.39 -76.65
C LEU A 766 -2.38 58.59 -78.15
N ALA A 767 -1.14 58.54 -78.65
CA ALA A 767 -0.88 58.47 -80.09
C ALA A 767 -1.01 57.02 -80.59
N PRO A 768 -1.36 56.78 -81.87
CA PRO A 768 -1.33 55.44 -82.43
C PRO A 768 0.04 54.77 -82.23
N GLY A 769 0.06 53.59 -81.62
CA GLY A 769 1.24 52.83 -81.19
C GLY A 769 1.59 53.01 -79.71
N ASP A 770 1.02 54.01 -79.02
CA ASP A 770 1.22 54.16 -77.58
C ASP A 770 0.52 53.03 -76.81
N ARG A 771 1.14 52.64 -75.69
CA ARG A 771 0.62 51.57 -74.82
C ARG A 771 0.55 52.04 -73.38
N LEU A 772 -0.43 51.53 -72.64
CA LEU A 772 -0.61 51.75 -71.22
C LEU A 772 -0.47 50.42 -70.50
N TYR A 773 0.28 50.40 -69.41
CA TYR A 773 0.49 49.23 -68.56
C TYR A 773 0.11 49.57 -67.12
N LEU A 774 -0.89 48.86 -66.61
CA LEU A 774 -1.46 48.99 -65.28
C LEU A 774 -1.18 47.71 -64.50
N TYR A 775 -0.92 47.85 -63.20
CA TYR A 775 -0.55 46.73 -62.33
C TYR A 775 -0.93 47.02 -60.88
N THR A 776 -1.21 45.98 -60.11
CA THR A 776 -1.40 46.04 -58.66
C THR A 776 -0.04 45.92 -57.95
N ASP A 777 0.02 46.37 -56.70
CA ASP A 777 1.25 46.38 -55.91
C ASP A 777 1.89 45.00 -55.75
N GLY A 778 1.14 43.90 -55.82
CA GLY A 778 1.67 42.53 -55.82
C GLY A 778 2.72 42.25 -56.90
N VAL A 779 2.77 43.02 -58.00
CA VAL A 779 3.90 42.99 -58.95
C VAL A 779 5.17 43.55 -58.34
N THR A 780 5.10 44.73 -57.75
CA THR A 780 6.27 45.45 -57.22
C THR A 780 6.68 44.99 -55.82
N GLU A 781 5.73 44.45 -55.06
CA GLU A 781 5.90 43.92 -53.71
C GLU A 781 6.13 42.41 -53.69
N ALA A 782 6.21 41.75 -54.86
CA ALA A 782 6.68 40.38 -54.94
C ALA A 782 8.02 40.22 -54.21
N THR A 783 8.06 39.32 -53.23
CA THR A 783 9.11 39.27 -52.21
C THR A 783 9.90 37.97 -52.25
N THR A 784 11.22 38.03 -52.14
CA THR A 784 12.09 36.84 -52.02
C THR A 784 12.09 36.26 -50.59
N LYS A 785 12.64 35.06 -50.39
CA LYS A 785 12.83 34.49 -49.04
C LYS A 785 13.68 35.37 -48.10
N ASP A 786 14.51 36.24 -48.67
CA ASP A 786 15.37 37.19 -47.95
C ASP A 786 14.69 38.57 -47.77
N SER A 787 13.38 38.67 -48.03
CA SER A 787 12.58 39.91 -47.90
C SER A 787 12.98 41.05 -48.86
N GLU A 788 13.52 40.72 -50.05
CA GLU A 788 13.81 41.70 -51.11
C GLU A 788 12.59 41.86 -52.04
N LEU A 789 12.17 43.10 -52.31
CA LEU A 789 11.03 43.42 -53.19
C LEU A 789 11.46 43.53 -54.66
N TYR A 790 10.58 43.11 -55.57
CA TYR A 790 10.82 43.19 -57.02
C TYR A 790 11.00 44.64 -57.49
N GLY A 791 10.15 45.54 -57.00
CA GLY A 791 10.28 46.99 -57.13
C GLY A 791 9.92 47.57 -58.51
N GLU A 792 9.59 48.86 -58.50
CA GLU A 792 9.21 49.64 -59.69
C GLU A 792 10.35 49.74 -60.72
N ILE A 793 11.59 49.86 -60.26
CA ILE A 793 12.77 50.01 -61.12
C ILE A 793 12.96 48.77 -62.00
N ARG A 794 12.80 47.57 -61.43
CA ARG A 794 12.95 46.33 -62.17
C ARG A 794 11.85 46.15 -63.20
N LEU A 795 10.60 46.49 -62.84
CA LEU A 795 9.49 46.48 -63.77
C LEU A 795 9.74 47.40 -64.97
N GLU A 796 10.16 48.65 -64.74
CA GLU A 796 10.48 49.59 -65.82
C GLU A 796 11.62 49.07 -66.71
N VAL A 797 12.68 48.50 -66.11
CA VAL A 797 13.82 47.92 -66.84
C VAL A 797 13.38 46.73 -67.70
N TYR A 798 12.56 45.83 -67.15
CA TYR A 798 12.05 44.68 -67.88
C TYR A 798 11.23 45.10 -69.09
N LEU A 799 10.26 46.00 -68.91
CA LEU A 799 9.41 46.51 -69.98
C LEU A 799 10.22 47.24 -71.06
N ASN A 800 11.25 48.00 -70.66
CA ASN A 800 12.15 48.66 -71.61
C ASN A 800 13.11 47.71 -72.33
N THR A 801 13.37 46.52 -71.80
CA THR A 801 14.19 45.51 -72.48
C THR A 801 13.38 44.76 -73.54
N HIS A 802 12.06 44.63 -73.35
CA HIS A 802 11.17 43.80 -74.18
C HIS A 802 10.10 44.59 -74.95
N LYS A 803 10.45 45.80 -75.42
CA LYS A 803 9.53 46.80 -76.01
C LYS A 803 8.70 46.32 -77.22
N GLY A 804 9.20 45.33 -77.98
CA GLY A 804 8.58 44.87 -79.23
C GLY A 804 7.55 43.75 -79.09
N MET A 805 7.30 43.25 -77.88
CA MET A 805 6.40 42.12 -77.64
C MET A 805 4.93 42.52 -77.80
N LEU A 806 4.07 41.53 -78.10
CA LEU A 806 2.62 41.69 -78.03
C LEU A 806 2.18 41.91 -76.57
N LEU A 807 0.99 42.50 -76.34
CA LEU A 807 0.49 42.74 -74.98
C LEU A 807 0.46 41.47 -74.13
N LYS A 808 -0.03 40.37 -74.70
CA LYS A 808 -0.06 39.06 -74.05
C LYS A 808 1.32 38.57 -73.64
N GLU A 809 2.28 38.64 -74.57
CA GLU A 809 3.66 38.21 -74.32
C GLU A 809 4.34 39.10 -73.27
N THR A 810 4.00 40.39 -73.25
CA THR A 810 4.50 41.35 -72.27
C THR A 810 4.06 40.96 -70.85
N LEU A 811 2.76 40.74 -70.62
CA LEU A 811 2.23 40.40 -69.29
C LEU A 811 2.73 39.03 -68.81
N LEU A 812 2.70 38.02 -69.68
CA LEU A 812 3.24 36.69 -69.35
C LEU A 812 4.75 36.73 -69.08
N GLY A 813 5.49 37.56 -69.82
CA GLY A 813 6.91 37.78 -69.60
C GLY A 813 7.21 38.42 -68.25
N VAL A 814 6.46 39.46 -67.86
CA VAL A 814 6.60 40.09 -66.54
C VAL A 814 6.32 39.08 -65.43
N LYS A 815 5.25 38.28 -65.55
CA LYS A 815 4.95 37.21 -64.57
C LYS A 815 6.11 36.21 -64.45
N SER A 816 6.69 35.80 -65.58
CA SER A 816 7.84 34.89 -65.59
C SER A 816 9.09 35.50 -64.96
N ASP A 817 9.34 36.81 -65.09
CA ASP A 817 10.47 37.46 -64.40
C ASP A 817 10.24 37.54 -62.89
N ILE A 818 9.00 37.81 -62.46
CA ILE A 818 8.60 37.76 -61.05
C ILE A 818 8.83 36.35 -60.48
N ASP A 819 8.35 35.31 -61.15
CA ASP A 819 8.50 33.91 -60.72
C ASP A 819 9.98 33.50 -60.60
N THR A 820 10.80 33.99 -61.54
CA THR A 820 12.25 33.78 -61.52
C THR A 820 12.92 34.54 -60.36
N PHE A 821 12.44 35.74 -60.04
CA PHE A 821 12.94 36.56 -58.94
C PHE A 821 12.65 35.96 -57.56
N VAL A 822 11.41 35.52 -57.31
CA VAL A 822 10.99 35.03 -55.99
C VAL A 822 11.54 33.64 -55.64
N LYS A 823 12.06 32.87 -56.62
CA LYS A 823 12.74 31.57 -56.44
C LYS A 823 11.93 30.56 -55.60
N GLY A 824 10.62 30.51 -55.83
CA GLY A 824 9.71 29.61 -55.12
C GLY A 824 9.43 30.00 -53.67
N ALA A 825 9.57 31.28 -53.31
CA ALA A 825 8.86 31.85 -52.18
C ALA A 825 7.34 31.88 -52.47
N ASP A 826 6.52 31.74 -51.42
CA ASP A 826 5.07 31.83 -51.57
C ASP A 826 4.69 33.25 -52.02
N GLN A 827 3.68 33.35 -52.89
CA GLN A 827 3.21 34.63 -53.39
C GLN A 827 2.64 35.45 -52.22
N PHE A 828 3.20 36.64 -52.01
CA PHE A 828 2.83 37.48 -50.88
C PHE A 828 1.46 38.13 -51.07
N ASP A 829 1.19 38.69 -52.25
CA ASP A 829 -0.07 39.35 -52.60
C ASP A 829 -0.57 38.98 -54.00
N ASP A 830 -1.83 39.30 -54.30
CA ASP A 830 -2.42 39.07 -55.62
C ASP A 830 -1.65 39.85 -56.70
N ILE A 831 -1.42 39.21 -57.86
CA ILE A 831 -0.68 39.82 -58.97
C ILE A 831 -1.65 40.06 -60.11
N THR A 832 -1.98 41.33 -60.37
CA THR A 832 -2.90 41.71 -61.44
C THR A 832 -2.25 42.70 -62.37
N MET A 833 -2.44 42.48 -63.67
CA MET A 833 -1.83 43.27 -64.73
C MET A 833 -2.83 43.48 -65.85
N LEU A 834 -2.85 44.69 -66.41
CA LEU A 834 -3.71 45.08 -67.53
C LEU A 834 -2.91 45.97 -68.47
N ALA A 835 -2.91 45.66 -69.77
CA ALA A 835 -2.30 46.53 -70.77
C ALA A 835 -3.22 46.82 -71.94
N ILE A 836 -3.07 48.02 -72.48
CA ILE A 836 -3.84 48.55 -73.61
C ILE A 836 -2.88 49.12 -74.64
N GLU A 837 -3.11 48.85 -75.92
CA GLU A 837 -2.42 49.48 -77.04
C GLU A 837 -3.43 50.26 -77.86
N PHE A 838 -3.18 51.55 -78.08
CA PHE A 838 -4.00 52.35 -78.99
C PHE A 838 -3.44 52.22 -80.41
N LYS A 839 -4.26 51.76 -81.36
CA LYS A 839 -3.84 51.52 -82.76
C LYS A 839 -4.35 52.61 -83.73
N GLY A 840 -5.30 53.44 -83.30
CA GLY A 840 -5.93 54.47 -84.14
C GLY A 840 -6.87 53.91 -85.21
N GLU A 841 -7.50 54.79 -85.99
CA GLU A 841 -8.29 54.35 -87.16
C GLU A 841 -7.35 53.80 -88.24
N GLN A 842 -7.48 52.50 -88.54
CA GLN A 842 -6.83 51.90 -89.71
C GLN A 842 -7.53 52.42 -90.97
N LYS A 843 -6.79 53.14 -91.83
CA LYS A 843 -7.25 53.56 -93.15
C LYS A 843 -7.54 52.38 -94.06
#